data_AF-A0A1T5KBA7-F1
#
_entry.id   AF-A0A1T5KBA7-F1
#
_cell.length_a   1.000
_cell.length_b   1.000
_cell.length_c   1.000
_cell.angle_alpha   90.00
_cell.angle_beta   90.00
_cell.angle_gamma   90.00
#
_symmetry.space_group_name_H-M   'P 1'
#
loop_
_entity.id
_entity.type
_entity.pdbx_description
1 polymer ?
#
loop_
_entity_poly.entity_id
_entity_poly.type
_entity_poly.pdbx_seq_one_letter_code
_entity_poly.pdbx_strand_id
1 'polypeptide(L)'
;MSRTFLCPSSLPEASPMRVTSARAARQHVIRSPLHPLALALLVACVPATLQAQTVSGDQRFTPVLGQATPLYPQSTTTTSRDNGAQPLFAQPGNVDYRINAGVDRVVVEVDRDGVPADGQSPVHVVVQLFNADGTPIQGDAFATIENSGGRIKLMDGRTDEFGPGQLDADKATPGVQLPVRNGRAEFDLLAPHDPQDVLLRVTAGGQSAEGVIGFVPEMRDMIATGLLEGVINFRRNGSGLLNTSQQGDGFEREIRRWEKQFNNGKANGAARAAFFVKGTIQGKYLLTAAYDSDKEVRGRLLRDIQPEEFYPVYGDASMRGFDARSAERLYVRVDQDRSYLLYGDFQTGDNITTTTGVDFGSRAAQRVLGTYNRTATGLGWHFENERVRGNVFAVEDSLRQVIEELPASGSGPYGLRNNAVLEGSERVEVIVRDRDQPSRIVSVRPLGRLVDYSFEPFSGRILLASFLPSFDSDLNPVSLRITYELDQGTEKFLVLGADAQLRLGENGEVGGSVVDDRNPFAEFQMGSANVGYRLGENTWLVAEAARTRSEVNTNSINQYGTPALQGLSGLVEGDAWRVELGHAGAAFDFKAFAGQSDPAFNNQASPLYGGRGEYSLSTRYRLNERFELYAEALRSEDRNPDGGERESASAGTRVKVTDKLTLDFGYRAIRETVGAYYTWATNSGYGNIGGLSGGYATGAGGGALGYGQQPLDPSTGLPIIQNGTSNDVASGLPVGTELSSDMLRFGLGYRASDRLSLGGEVEQDIHGEDRNRVALGADFQLRERSRLYGRYEKQTGISGVNGLTQDGREANTLAVGVDTSFLRDTTLFSEYRLRDAIAGRDIQAASGVRNRWDISEGLRLDTSLEHTNVISGNVGDSTGAGVGLDYSANPLWRGSMRLEHRISDDIERTPTNEGYHTTLLQFLAARKLNRDWTVLARNYLLRTVYEARGDVLQDRFQIGAAYRDTDTNRINALARYEYKLEKDESGMDSGGFGSDTGQEVRTAAHIVSAHADWHPSRPWWLTGRVAAKWQKDRFVYADTGSVDDDFNAVLLSGRVVYDVTENWDIGVLASTFRGQDGANQYAFGVEVGRLLRQNLWLSVGYNATGFRGDTDLTGYEYTQQGAFIRLRFKFDEDLFIREDARYRDPVRAGATP
;
A
#
# COMPACT_ATOMS: atom_id res chain seq x y z
N MET A 1 -56.35 17.68 -45.42
CA MET A 1 -57.78 17.64 -45.05
C MET A 1 -57.83 17.76 -43.53
N SER A 2 -58.11 18.89 -42.87
CA SER A 2 -58.73 20.20 -43.23
C SER A 2 -60.28 20.24 -43.15
N ARG A 3 -60.83 21.11 -42.27
CA ARG A 3 -62.25 21.55 -42.10
C ARG A 3 -63.22 20.49 -41.49
N THR A 4 -64.39 20.73 -40.83
CA THR A 4 -65.18 21.86 -40.22
C THR A 4 -66.44 21.22 -39.51
N PHE A 5 -67.33 21.81 -38.66
CA PHE A 5 -67.59 23.13 -38.03
C PHE A 5 -68.66 23.04 -36.89
N LEU A 6 -68.76 24.09 -36.04
CA LEU A 6 -69.97 24.63 -35.36
C LEU A 6 -70.71 23.85 -34.22
N CYS A 7 -71.62 24.55 -33.50
CA CYS A 7 -72.37 24.24 -32.25
C CYS A 7 -73.58 25.25 -32.12
N PRO A 8 -74.33 25.51 -31.00
CA PRO A 8 -74.30 25.06 -29.57
C PRO A 8 -75.70 24.80 -28.88
N SER A 9 -75.74 24.77 -27.52
CA SER A 9 -76.89 25.04 -26.59
C SER A 9 -77.97 23.94 -26.37
N SER A 10 -78.75 23.85 -25.26
CA SER A 10 -78.95 24.67 -24.02
C SER A 10 -79.36 23.86 -22.74
N LEU A 11 -79.44 24.53 -21.57
CA LEU A 11 -79.76 24.06 -20.18
C LEU A 11 -81.29 24.10 -19.84
N PRO A 12 -81.88 23.77 -18.62
CA PRO A 12 -81.39 24.03 -17.23
C PRO A 12 -81.83 23.11 -16.00
N GLU A 13 -81.22 23.39 -14.82
CA GLU A 13 -81.67 23.47 -13.38
C GLU A 13 -82.84 22.63 -12.77
N ALA A 14 -82.98 22.36 -11.44
CA ALA A 14 -82.28 22.77 -10.19
C ALA A 14 -82.38 21.71 -9.04
N SER A 15 -81.74 21.96 -7.86
CA SER A 15 -81.75 21.09 -6.64
C SER A 15 -82.65 21.61 -5.49
N PRO A 16 -82.78 20.91 -4.34
CA PRO A 16 -82.00 21.32 -3.14
C PRO A 16 -81.63 20.24 -2.06
N MET A 17 -80.52 20.48 -1.33
CA MET A 17 -80.25 20.31 0.14
C MET A 17 -80.75 19.05 0.93
N ARG A 18 -80.10 18.51 1.99
CA ARG A 18 -78.88 18.72 2.85
C ARG A 18 -78.81 17.48 3.80
N VAL A 19 -77.75 17.08 4.55
CA VAL A 19 -76.28 17.32 4.65
C VAL A 19 -75.67 16.29 5.64
N THR A 20 -74.39 16.43 6.03
CA THR A 20 -73.57 15.61 6.98
C THR A 20 -73.14 14.23 6.44
N SER A 21 -71.90 13.76 6.65
CA SER A 21 -70.84 14.18 7.59
C SER A 21 -69.39 14.06 7.02
N ALA A 22 -68.41 14.52 7.81
CA ALA A 22 -66.94 14.36 7.68
C ALA A 22 -66.22 14.96 6.45
N ARG A 23 -65.08 15.62 6.69
CA ARG A 23 -64.21 16.26 5.67
C ARG A 23 -62.91 15.48 5.50
N ALA A 24 -62.42 15.39 4.25
CA ALA A 24 -60.99 15.25 3.99
C ALA A 24 -60.27 16.61 4.18
N ALA A 25 -58.99 16.58 4.56
CA ALA A 25 -58.14 17.76 4.70
C ALA A 25 -57.02 17.75 3.66
N ARG A 26 -56.67 18.93 3.12
CA ARG A 26 -55.58 19.09 2.15
C ARG A 26 -54.23 19.04 2.85
N GLN A 27 -53.25 18.34 2.27
CA GLN A 27 -51.85 18.52 2.62
C GLN A 27 -51.30 19.75 1.90
N HIS A 28 -50.74 20.70 2.65
CA HIS A 28 -49.84 21.72 2.11
C HIS A 28 -48.41 21.23 2.30
N VAL A 29 -47.62 21.18 1.22
CA VAL A 29 -46.17 20.96 1.29
C VAL A 29 -45.51 22.31 1.55
N ILE A 30 -44.92 22.48 2.73
CA ILE A 30 -44.10 23.64 3.07
C ILE A 30 -42.65 23.28 2.79
N ARG A 31 -42.00 23.98 1.86
CA ARG A 31 -40.54 24.00 1.74
C ARG A 31 -40.00 25.13 2.62
N SER A 32 -39.11 24.80 3.55
CA SER A 32 -38.41 25.76 4.41
C SER A 32 -36.94 25.33 4.54
N PRO A 33 -35.96 26.16 4.17
CA PRO A 33 -34.55 25.80 4.26
C PRO A 33 -34.09 25.80 5.72
N LEU A 34 -33.45 24.71 6.15
CA LEU A 34 -32.71 24.66 7.41
C LEU A 34 -31.31 25.24 7.19
N HIS A 35 -30.87 26.16 8.04
CA HIS A 35 -29.51 26.71 7.99
C HIS A 35 -28.58 25.86 8.87
N PRO A 36 -27.53 25.21 8.32
CA PRO A 36 -26.68 24.27 9.07
C PRO A 36 -25.78 24.97 10.12
N LEU A 37 -25.51 26.27 9.94
CA LEU A 37 -24.57 27.06 10.73
C LEU A 37 -24.97 27.22 12.22
N ALA A 38 -26.24 26.99 12.58
CA ALA A 38 -26.75 27.23 13.93
C ALA A 38 -26.49 26.08 14.93
N LEU A 39 -26.26 24.85 14.47
CA LEU A 39 -26.24 23.67 15.35
C LEU A 39 -24.85 23.43 15.98
N ALA A 40 -23.77 23.84 15.30
CA ALA A 40 -22.39 23.56 15.73
C ALA A 40 -21.90 24.42 16.93
N LEU A 41 -22.54 25.56 17.19
CA LEU A 41 -22.05 26.57 18.15
C LEU A 41 -22.51 26.39 19.60
N LEU A 42 -23.43 25.46 19.89
CA LEU A 42 -24.20 25.44 21.14
C LEU A 42 -23.65 24.55 22.27
N VAL A 43 -22.51 23.86 22.08
CA VAL A 43 -22.02 22.83 23.02
C VAL A 43 -20.83 23.30 23.89
N ALA A 44 -20.20 24.43 23.57
CA ALA A 44 -18.89 24.81 24.13
C ALA A 44 -18.90 26.04 25.06
N CYS A 45 -19.49 25.94 26.26
CA CYS A 45 -19.42 27.00 27.29
C CYS A 45 -19.56 26.52 28.75
N VAL A 46 -18.43 26.22 29.42
CA VAL A 46 -18.27 26.28 30.89
C VAL A 46 -16.83 26.73 31.21
N PRO A 47 -16.59 27.74 32.07
CA PRO A 47 -15.25 28.27 32.34
C PRO A 47 -14.57 27.64 33.58
N ALA A 48 -13.24 27.56 33.52
CA ALA A 48 -12.33 27.39 34.66
C ALA A 48 -11.04 28.19 34.41
N THR A 49 -10.31 28.56 35.46
CA THR A 49 -9.34 29.69 35.43
C THR A 49 -7.96 29.34 35.96
N LEU A 50 -6.95 30.13 35.54
CA LEU A 50 -5.53 30.12 35.96
C LEU A 50 -4.72 28.92 35.38
N GLN A 51 -3.41 29.01 35.13
CA GLN A 51 -2.47 30.14 35.25
C GLN A 51 -1.48 30.14 34.06
N ALA A 52 -0.78 31.24 33.79
CA ALA A 52 -0.01 31.42 32.55
C ALA A 52 1.52 31.41 32.74
N GLN A 53 2.25 30.98 31.71
CA GLN A 53 3.65 31.40 31.45
C GLN A 53 3.97 31.34 29.95
N THR A 54 5.07 31.97 29.53
CA THR A 54 5.32 32.46 28.15
C THR A 54 6.42 31.71 27.42
N VAL A 55 6.22 31.44 26.12
CA VAL A 55 7.27 30.97 25.17
C VAL A 55 7.21 31.78 23.87
N SER A 56 8.36 31.91 23.19
CA SER A 56 8.69 33.01 22.29
C SER A 56 9.36 32.56 20.97
N GLY A 57 8.80 32.95 19.82
CA GLY A 57 9.41 32.76 18.48
C GLY A 57 8.73 31.68 17.60
N ASP A 58 9.02 31.58 16.30
CA ASP A 58 9.50 32.61 15.34
C ASP A 58 9.30 32.14 13.87
N GLN A 59 8.11 32.36 13.27
CA GLN A 59 7.87 32.18 11.82
C GLN A 59 6.89 33.25 11.25
N ARG A 60 6.81 33.45 9.90
CA ARG A 60 5.96 34.48 9.21
C ARG A 60 4.81 33.87 8.38
N PHE A 61 3.58 33.83 8.82
CA PHE A 61 3.01 34.46 10.02
C PHE A 61 3.24 33.66 11.29
N THR A 62 2.73 34.17 12.40
CA THR A 62 2.50 33.38 13.62
C THR A 62 1.05 32.90 13.64
N PRO A 63 0.72 31.74 13.03
CA PRO A 63 -0.08 30.77 13.75
C PRO A 63 0.64 30.38 15.05
N VAL A 64 0.02 29.59 15.93
CA VAL A 64 0.70 29.11 17.14
C VAL A 64 1.94 28.27 16.77
N LEU A 65 2.01 27.74 15.55
CA LEU A 65 3.10 26.95 14.97
C LEU A 65 3.31 27.31 13.48
N GLY A 66 4.56 27.47 13.03
CA GLY A 66 5.03 27.20 11.66
C GLY A 66 4.78 28.20 10.49
N GLN A 67 5.45 27.91 9.36
CA GLN A 67 5.44 28.59 8.05
C GLN A 67 5.52 27.54 6.93
N ALA A 68 4.60 27.59 5.95
CA ALA A 68 4.82 27.23 4.53
C ALA A 68 5.68 25.97 4.22
N THR A 69 5.60 24.95 5.06
CA THR A 69 5.94 23.52 4.86
C THR A 69 5.28 22.79 6.06
N PRO A 70 4.87 21.52 5.92
CA PRO A 70 3.50 21.08 6.21
C PRO A 70 3.08 21.25 7.68
N LEU A 71 2.04 22.08 7.91
CA LEU A 71 1.40 22.33 9.22
C LEU A 71 0.53 21.17 9.72
N TYR A 72 1.07 19.95 9.73
CA TYR A 72 0.49 18.76 10.37
C TYR A 72 0.00 19.05 11.81
N PRO A 73 -1.19 18.60 12.22
CA PRO A 73 -1.32 18.02 13.55
C PRO A 73 -0.56 16.68 13.57
N GLN A 74 0.24 16.42 14.60
CA GLN A 74 1.17 15.29 14.61
C GLN A 74 0.44 13.94 14.70
N SER A 75 0.48 13.17 13.60
CA SER A 75 0.64 11.72 13.71
C SER A 75 2.14 11.39 13.60
N THR A 76 2.63 10.47 14.43
CA THR A 76 4.04 10.26 14.73
C THR A 76 4.77 9.36 13.72
N THR A 77 4.85 9.77 12.47
CA THR A 77 5.79 9.16 11.51
C THR A 77 6.57 10.24 10.77
N THR A 78 7.89 10.02 10.65
CA THR A 78 8.90 10.91 10.03
C THR A 78 9.51 11.98 10.97
N THR A 79 10.74 12.41 10.64
CA THR A 79 11.72 13.02 11.57
C THR A 79 12.55 14.12 10.91
N SER A 80 12.52 15.34 11.45
CA SER A 80 13.39 16.46 10.98
C SER A 80 13.69 17.51 12.08
N ARG A 81 14.57 17.13 13.02
CA ARG A 81 15.44 17.86 13.97
C ARG A 81 15.21 19.32 14.46
N ASP A 82 14.58 20.25 13.74
CA ASP A 82 14.67 21.69 14.05
C ASP A 82 13.47 22.31 14.77
N ASN A 83 12.57 21.47 15.32
CA ASN A 83 12.01 21.83 16.62
C ASN A 83 13.11 21.61 17.67
N GLY A 84 13.80 22.66 18.09
CA GLY A 84 14.41 22.69 19.43
C GLY A 84 13.29 22.38 20.42
N ALA A 85 13.36 21.20 21.05
CA ALA A 85 12.13 20.40 21.11
C ALA A 85 11.07 21.09 21.97
N GLN A 86 9.81 20.97 21.53
CA GLN A 86 8.70 21.42 22.34
C GLN A 86 8.49 20.40 23.45
N PRO A 87 8.58 20.76 24.75
CA PRO A 87 8.12 19.89 25.81
C PRO A 87 6.69 19.44 25.48
N LEU A 88 6.45 18.13 25.52
CA LEU A 88 5.11 17.59 25.36
C LEU A 88 4.21 18.24 26.43
N PHE A 89 3.37 19.20 26.05
CA PHE A 89 2.73 20.10 27.01
C PHE A 89 1.38 19.58 27.53
N ALA A 90 1.47 18.35 28.05
CA ALA A 90 0.40 17.39 28.28
C ALA A 90 -0.30 16.93 27.00
N GLN A 91 -0.49 15.62 26.92
CA GLN A 91 -1.32 14.94 25.94
C GLN A 91 -2.40 14.20 26.74
N PRO A 92 -3.61 13.96 26.18
CA PRO A 92 -4.73 13.39 26.90
C PRO A 92 -4.61 11.85 27.04
N GLY A 93 -3.49 11.42 27.60
CA GLY A 93 -3.27 10.10 28.17
C GLY A 93 -3.24 10.14 29.69
N ASN A 94 -2.48 9.23 30.31
CA ASN A 94 -2.37 9.14 31.77
C ASN A 94 -1.20 9.97 32.35
N VAL A 95 -0.51 10.77 31.53
CA VAL A 95 0.81 11.34 31.84
C VAL A 95 0.81 12.87 31.64
N ASP A 96 1.14 13.64 32.68
CA ASP A 96 1.44 15.07 32.53
C ASP A 96 2.94 15.29 32.26
N TYR A 97 3.27 15.30 30.98
CA TYR A 97 4.62 15.53 30.46
C TYR A 97 5.21 16.92 30.77
N ARG A 98 4.45 17.87 31.37
CA ARG A 98 5.00 19.14 31.89
C ARG A 98 6.14 18.93 32.88
N ILE A 99 6.16 17.78 33.55
CA ILE A 99 7.24 17.36 34.45
C ILE A 99 8.63 17.34 33.77
N ASN A 100 8.66 17.19 32.43
CA ASN A 100 9.87 17.20 31.63
C ASN A 100 10.42 18.61 31.32
N ALA A 101 9.79 19.69 31.80
CA ALA A 101 10.23 21.07 31.52
C ALA A 101 11.63 21.39 32.09
N GLY A 102 12.19 20.53 32.95
CA GLY A 102 13.57 20.62 33.45
C GLY A 102 14.62 19.84 32.65
N VAL A 103 14.26 19.19 31.53
CA VAL A 103 15.22 18.46 30.67
C VAL A 103 15.97 19.42 29.75
N ASP A 104 17.28 19.53 29.98
CA ASP A 104 18.21 20.32 29.15
C ASP A 104 19.17 19.43 28.32
N ARG A 105 19.37 18.16 28.71
CA ARG A 105 20.09 17.18 27.88
C ARG A 105 19.57 15.75 28.08
N VAL A 106 19.27 15.08 26.97
CA VAL A 106 19.09 13.61 26.91
C VAL A 106 20.43 12.97 26.56
N VAL A 107 20.78 11.89 27.24
CA VAL A 107 21.87 10.98 26.84
C VAL A 107 21.29 9.57 26.75
N VAL A 108 21.63 8.86 25.67
CA VAL A 108 21.27 7.45 25.46
C VAL A 108 22.55 6.66 25.32
N GLU A 109 22.72 5.66 26.17
CA GLU A 109 23.83 4.71 26.14
C GLU A 109 23.28 3.35 25.72
N VAL A 110 23.95 2.69 24.77
CA VAL A 110 23.66 1.31 24.34
C VAL A 110 24.79 0.40 24.77
N ASP A 111 24.48 -0.78 25.29
CA ASP A 111 25.50 -1.68 25.85
C ASP A 111 26.36 -2.39 24.79
N ARG A 112 25.87 -2.44 23.54
CA ARG A 112 26.50 -3.10 22.39
C ARG A 112 25.94 -2.60 21.05
N ASP A 113 26.67 -2.89 19.98
CA ASP A 113 26.29 -2.74 18.57
C ASP A 113 26.66 -4.02 17.82
N GLY A 114 26.07 -4.28 16.64
CA GLY A 114 26.33 -5.49 15.84
C GLY A 114 25.71 -6.75 16.44
N VAL A 115 24.44 -6.70 16.83
CA VAL A 115 23.72 -7.81 17.51
C VAL A 115 23.03 -8.75 16.51
N PRO A 116 22.94 -10.07 16.76
CA PRO A 116 22.15 -10.99 15.93
C PRO A 116 20.70 -10.55 15.72
N ALA A 117 20.28 -10.50 14.45
CA ALA A 117 18.89 -10.31 14.04
C ALA A 117 18.11 -11.65 14.13
N ASP A 118 17.73 -12.02 15.36
CA ASP A 118 17.01 -13.25 15.70
C ASP A 118 15.55 -13.01 16.13
N GLY A 119 15.11 -11.74 16.23
CA GLY A 119 13.81 -11.33 16.75
C GLY A 119 13.68 -11.27 18.28
N GLN A 120 14.73 -11.58 19.06
CA GLN A 120 14.68 -11.82 20.51
C GLN A 120 15.87 -11.25 21.30
N SER A 121 17.06 -11.13 20.71
CA SER A 121 18.28 -10.67 21.35
C SER A 121 18.13 -9.20 21.78
N PRO A 122 18.31 -8.89 23.08
CA PRO A 122 18.19 -7.52 23.57
C PRO A 122 19.48 -6.73 23.35
N VAL A 123 19.34 -5.51 22.84
CA VAL A 123 20.28 -4.40 23.10
C VAL A 123 19.75 -3.67 24.32
N HIS A 124 20.55 -3.54 25.37
CA HIS A 124 20.15 -2.87 26.59
C HIS A 124 20.43 -1.37 26.46
N VAL A 125 19.40 -0.55 26.70
CA VAL A 125 19.44 0.90 26.48
C VAL A 125 19.23 1.62 27.80
N VAL A 126 20.20 2.45 28.19
CA VAL A 126 20.13 3.32 29.36
C VAL A 126 19.83 4.74 28.90
N VAL A 127 18.73 5.31 29.39
CA VAL A 127 18.34 6.70 29.15
C VAL A 127 18.70 7.53 30.39
N GLN A 128 19.45 8.60 30.19
CA GLN A 128 19.81 9.55 31.24
C GLN A 128 19.31 10.96 30.91
N LEU A 129 18.61 11.60 31.85
CA LEU A 129 18.04 12.94 31.71
C LEU A 129 18.71 13.92 32.67
N PHE A 130 19.29 15.00 32.13
CA PHE A 130 20.00 16.02 32.86
C PHE A 130 19.29 17.37 32.81
N ASN A 131 19.44 18.15 33.88
CA ASN A 131 19.07 19.56 33.94
C ASN A 131 20.20 20.47 33.41
N ALA A 132 19.92 21.78 33.29
CA ALA A 132 20.88 22.77 32.79
C ALA A 132 22.16 22.93 33.64
N ASP A 133 22.13 22.54 34.91
CA ASP A 133 23.34 22.48 35.77
C ASP A 133 24.21 21.23 35.48
N GLY A 134 23.81 20.38 34.54
CA GLY A 134 24.49 19.13 34.19
C GLY A 134 24.26 17.98 35.17
N THR A 135 23.25 18.08 36.06
CA THR A 135 22.94 17.06 37.07
C THR A 135 21.71 16.22 36.67
N PRO A 136 21.61 14.93 37.09
CA PRO A 136 20.42 14.12 36.81
C PRO A 136 19.16 14.71 37.45
N ILE A 137 18.07 14.75 36.70
CA ILE A 137 16.78 15.30 37.16
C ILE A 137 16.29 14.55 38.41
N GLN A 138 15.82 15.26 39.42
CA GLN A 138 15.32 14.66 40.66
C GLN A 138 13.80 14.41 40.56
N GLY A 139 13.33 13.22 40.97
CA GLY A 139 11.92 12.83 40.87
C GLY A 139 11.58 11.99 39.63
N ASP A 140 10.29 11.85 39.32
CA ASP A 140 9.81 11.19 38.10
C ASP A 140 9.90 12.13 36.88
N ALA A 141 10.08 11.56 35.69
CA ALA A 141 10.02 12.20 34.38
C ALA A 141 9.58 11.16 33.32
N PHE A 142 9.42 11.55 32.05
CA PHE A 142 9.00 10.62 30.98
C PHE A 142 9.80 10.83 29.70
N ALA A 143 10.16 9.75 29.01
CA ALA A 143 10.81 9.77 27.71
C ALA A 143 10.00 8.98 26.69
N THR A 144 9.81 9.53 25.49
CA THR A 144 9.19 8.87 24.35
C THR A 144 10.28 8.14 23.55
N ILE A 145 10.12 6.83 23.37
CA ILE A 145 11.02 5.98 22.56
C ILE A 145 10.37 5.73 21.19
N GLU A 146 11.13 5.93 20.12
CA GLU A 146 10.72 5.63 18.75
C GLU A 146 11.84 4.85 18.04
N ASN A 147 11.49 3.81 17.27
CA ASN A 147 12.45 2.93 16.62
C ASN A 147 12.00 2.55 15.19
N SER A 148 12.94 2.46 14.25
CA SER A 148 12.63 2.07 12.85
C SER A 148 12.48 0.55 12.64
N GLY A 149 12.74 -0.26 13.67
CA GLY A 149 12.65 -1.72 13.63
C GLY A 149 13.01 -2.36 14.98
N GLY A 150 12.75 -3.66 15.13
CA GLY A 150 12.82 -4.32 16.44
C GLY A 150 11.60 -3.99 17.33
N ARG A 151 11.63 -4.41 18.60
CA ARG A 151 10.51 -4.25 19.55
C ARG A 151 10.97 -3.73 20.91
N ILE A 152 10.29 -2.71 21.44
CA ILE A 152 10.61 -2.14 22.76
C ILE A 152 10.03 -3.01 23.87
N LYS A 153 10.90 -3.56 24.71
CA LYS A 153 10.54 -4.27 25.94
C LYS A 153 10.91 -3.42 27.15
N LEU A 154 9.88 -2.93 27.85
CA LEU A 154 10.03 -2.26 29.14
C LEU A 154 10.42 -3.27 30.25
N MET A 155 11.08 -2.78 31.30
CA MET A 155 11.57 -3.61 32.40
C MET A 155 10.45 -4.37 33.12
N ASP A 156 10.76 -5.59 33.57
CA ASP A 156 9.82 -6.60 34.09
C ASP A 156 8.61 -6.92 33.20
N GLY A 157 8.65 -6.50 31.93
CA GLY A 157 7.52 -6.56 31.00
C GLY A 157 7.54 -7.68 29.97
N ARG A 158 6.37 -7.89 29.36
CA ARG A 158 6.18 -8.61 28.10
C ARG A 158 5.89 -7.60 27.00
N THR A 159 6.41 -7.85 25.79
CA THR A 159 6.05 -7.13 24.56
C THR A 159 5.54 -8.13 23.53
N ASP A 160 4.53 -7.73 22.77
CA ASP A 160 4.03 -8.46 21.60
C ASP A 160 4.35 -7.70 20.31
N GLU A 161 3.59 -7.91 19.24
CA GLU A 161 3.74 -7.24 17.94
C GLU A 161 3.27 -5.77 17.96
N PHE A 162 2.46 -5.37 18.95
CA PHE A 162 1.98 -4.00 19.19
C PHE A 162 2.75 -3.29 20.32
N GLY A 163 3.88 -3.86 20.78
CA GLY A 163 4.75 -3.26 21.79
C GLY A 163 4.47 -3.73 23.23
N PRO A 164 4.87 -2.95 24.27
CA PRO A 164 4.92 -3.38 25.67
C PRO A 164 3.56 -3.36 26.40
N GLY A 165 2.44 -3.33 25.67
CA GLY A 165 1.11 -3.48 26.23
C GLY A 165 0.81 -2.49 27.36
N GLN A 166 0.30 -2.96 28.50
CA GLN A 166 -0.13 -2.10 29.62
C GLN A 166 1.00 -1.32 30.33
N LEU A 167 2.28 -1.58 30.02
CA LEU A 167 3.42 -0.89 30.63
C LEU A 167 3.78 0.42 29.94
N ASP A 168 3.28 0.64 28.73
CA ASP A 168 3.33 1.93 28.06
C ASP A 168 2.46 2.96 28.81
N ALA A 169 3.09 4.02 29.34
CA ALA A 169 2.44 4.96 30.24
C ALA A 169 1.32 5.78 29.58
N ASP A 170 1.44 6.06 28.27
CA ASP A 170 0.42 6.73 27.47
C ASP A 170 0.40 6.21 26.03
N LYS A 171 -0.28 5.08 25.84
CA LYS A 171 -0.58 4.45 24.54
C LYS A 171 -1.19 5.33 23.45
N ALA A 172 -1.73 6.50 23.82
CA ALA A 172 -2.36 7.40 22.87
C ALA A 172 -1.40 8.53 22.43
N THR A 173 -0.22 8.63 23.05
CA THR A 173 0.97 9.29 22.50
C THR A 173 1.82 8.19 21.89
N PRO A 174 1.96 8.11 20.55
CA PRO A 174 2.71 7.02 19.96
C PRO A 174 4.24 7.21 20.10
N GLY A 175 4.98 6.17 19.76
CA GLY A 175 6.20 5.83 20.48
C GLY A 175 5.86 5.18 21.84
N VAL A 176 6.84 4.60 22.51
CA VAL A 176 6.65 3.98 23.84
C VAL A 176 7.03 4.97 24.94
N GLN A 177 6.14 5.14 25.91
CA GLN A 177 6.27 6.16 26.94
C GLN A 177 6.93 5.58 28.21
N LEU A 178 8.25 5.76 28.30
CA LEU A 178 9.13 5.26 29.35
C LEU A 178 9.10 6.18 30.58
N PRO A 179 8.65 5.71 31.77
CA PRO A 179 8.83 6.45 33.01
C PRO A 179 10.31 6.45 33.44
N VAL A 180 10.84 7.64 33.74
CA VAL A 180 12.22 7.89 34.15
C VAL A 180 12.25 8.32 35.61
N ARG A 181 13.19 7.79 36.41
CA ARG A 181 13.26 8.07 37.85
C ARG A 181 14.64 8.54 38.27
N ASN A 182 14.70 9.69 38.95
CA ASN A 182 15.93 10.36 39.36
C ASN A 182 16.93 10.49 38.20
N GLY A 183 16.40 10.83 37.01
CA GLY A 183 17.18 11.07 35.81
C GLY A 183 17.72 9.82 35.12
N ARG A 184 17.29 8.60 35.49
CA ARG A 184 17.68 7.34 34.83
C ARG A 184 16.47 6.46 34.50
N ALA A 185 16.52 5.80 33.35
CA ALA A 185 15.60 4.73 32.94
C ALA A 185 16.33 3.70 32.07
N GLU A 186 15.75 2.51 31.96
CA GLU A 186 16.33 1.37 31.24
C GLU A 186 15.24 0.62 30.49
N PHE A 187 15.54 0.17 29.27
CA PHE A 187 14.68 -0.71 28.47
C PHE A 187 15.53 -1.62 27.57
N ASP A 188 14.93 -2.70 27.08
CA ASP A 188 15.57 -3.55 26.07
C ASP A 188 14.95 -3.25 24.69
N LEU A 189 15.80 -2.94 23.70
CA LEU A 189 15.41 -3.02 22.29
C LEU A 189 15.64 -4.46 21.84
N LEU A 190 14.58 -5.22 21.66
CA LEU A 190 14.65 -6.57 21.09
C LEU A 190 14.93 -6.48 19.59
N ALA A 191 15.85 -7.31 19.11
CA ALA A 191 16.28 -7.36 17.73
C ALA A 191 15.12 -7.48 16.72
N PRO A 192 15.27 -6.94 15.49
CA PRO A 192 14.45 -7.33 14.35
C PRO A 192 14.72 -8.79 13.95
N HIS A 193 13.86 -9.34 13.10
CA HIS A 193 14.03 -10.69 12.54
C HIS A 193 14.85 -10.71 11.25
N ASP A 194 14.88 -9.59 10.52
CA ASP A 194 15.73 -9.37 9.35
C ASP A 194 16.95 -8.50 9.73
N PRO A 195 18.19 -8.80 9.25
CA PRO A 195 19.37 -7.98 9.51
C PRO A 195 19.25 -6.57 8.90
N GLN A 196 19.38 -5.53 9.73
CA GLN A 196 19.24 -4.13 9.34
C GLN A 196 19.82 -3.17 10.38
N ASP A 197 20.10 -1.93 9.95
CA ASP A 197 20.33 -0.80 10.86
C ASP A 197 19.00 -0.27 11.42
N VAL A 198 18.86 -0.24 12.74
CA VAL A 198 17.72 0.36 13.44
C VAL A 198 18.08 1.75 13.92
N LEU A 199 17.38 2.77 13.42
CA LEU A 199 17.39 4.10 14.00
C LEU A 199 16.56 4.07 15.29
N LEU A 200 17.17 4.51 16.40
CA LEU A 200 16.53 4.70 17.70
C LEU A 200 16.54 6.19 18.05
N ARG A 201 15.36 6.74 18.37
CA ARG A 201 15.19 8.09 18.91
C ARG A 201 14.60 8.01 20.31
N VAL A 202 15.12 8.83 21.22
CA VAL A 202 14.56 9.03 22.56
C VAL A 202 14.39 10.53 22.81
N THR A 203 13.15 10.95 23.05
CA THR A 203 12.76 12.35 23.20
C THR A 203 12.22 12.59 24.61
N ALA A 204 12.70 13.61 25.31
CA ALA A 204 12.19 13.99 26.63
C ALA A 204 12.25 15.50 26.82
N GLY A 205 11.10 16.10 27.14
CA GLY A 205 11.00 17.55 27.34
C GLY A 205 11.45 18.32 26.10
N GLY A 206 12.42 19.22 26.27
CA GLY A 206 12.95 20.06 25.20
C GLY A 206 14.05 19.44 24.35
N GLN A 207 14.29 18.13 24.44
CA GLN A 207 15.51 17.50 23.92
C GLN A 207 15.26 16.11 23.32
N SER A 208 16.09 15.71 22.35
CA SER A 208 16.06 14.38 21.73
C SER A 208 17.47 13.86 21.45
N ALA A 209 17.70 12.58 21.73
CA ALA A 209 18.89 11.85 21.30
C ALA A 209 18.52 10.84 20.20
N GLU A 210 19.40 10.69 19.20
CA GLU A 210 19.21 9.82 18.04
C GLU A 210 20.49 9.01 17.79
N GLY A 211 20.36 7.71 17.56
CA GLY A 211 21.47 6.81 17.25
C GLY A 211 21.03 5.67 16.34
N VAL A 212 22.00 5.00 15.71
CA VAL A 212 21.76 3.80 14.89
C VAL A 212 22.40 2.61 15.59
N ILE A 213 21.67 1.49 15.60
CA ILE A 213 22.08 0.21 16.18
C ILE A 213 22.00 -0.83 15.05
N GLY A 214 23.14 -1.40 14.67
CA GLY A 214 23.23 -2.40 13.62
C GLY A 214 22.89 -3.79 14.11
N PHE A 215 21.95 -4.44 13.44
CA PHE A 215 21.65 -5.86 13.66
C PHE A 215 22.17 -6.70 12.50
N VAL A 216 23.10 -7.60 12.81
CA VAL A 216 23.83 -8.44 11.85
C VAL A 216 23.19 -9.83 11.74
N PRO A 217 23.48 -10.62 10.70
CA PRO A 217 22.98 -11.99 10.58
C PRO A 217 23.35 -12.87 11.79
N GLU A 218 22.40 -13.69 12.25
CA GLU A 218 22.61 -14.65 13.35
C GLU A 218 23.56 -15.78 12.91
N MET A 219 24.84 -15.65 13.27
CA MET A 219 25.86 -16.67 13.05
C MET A 219 25.60 -17.88 13.96
N ARG A 220 25.12 -18.98 13.37
CA ARG A 220 24.66 -20.20 14.06
C ARG A 220 25.23 -21.48 13.44
N ASP A 221 25.17 -22.59 14.17
CA ASP A 221 25.48 -23.92 13.64
C ASP A 221 24.54 -24.31 12.49
N MET A 222 25.00 -25.21 11.61
CA MET A 222 24.27 -25.58 10.40
C MET A 222 23.09 -26.51 10.68
N ILE A 223 21.88 -25.97 10.55
CA ILE A 223 20.63 -26.73 10.46
C ILE A 223 20.41 -27.05 8.98
N ALA A 224 20.06 -28.30 8.65
CA ALA A 224 19.87 -28.77 7.30
C ALA A 224 18.77 -29.85 7.25
N THR A 225 17.58 -29.53 6.75
CA THR A 225 16.48 -30.49 6.62
C THR A 225 16.06 -30.67 5.17
N GLY A 226 15.69 -31.89 4.77
CA GLY A 226 15.23 -32.14 3.41
C GLY A 226 14.53 -33.47 3.17
N LEU A 227 14.00 -33.58 1.95
CA LEU A 227 13.22 -34.68 1.42
C LEU A 227 13.63 -34.95 -0.03
N LEU A 228 14.07 -36.17 -0.31
CA LEU A 228 14.08 -36.73 -1.66
C LEU A 228 12.90 -37.70 -1.80
N GLU A 229 12.02 -37.45 -2.75
CA GLU A 229 11.01 -38.40 -3.20
C GLU A 229 11.25 -38.76 -4.68
N GLY A 230 11.02 -40.02 -5.05
CA GLY A 230 11.08 -40.46 -6.44
C GLY A 230 10.01 -41.51 -6.71
N VAL A 231 9.45 -41.52 -7.92
CA VAL A 231 8.50 -42.52 -8.41
C VAL A 231 8.87 -42.87 -9.86
N ILE A 232 9.16 -44.14 -10.12
CA ILE A 232 9.36 -44.68 -11.48
C ILE A 232 8.21 -45.63 -11.77
N ASN A 233 7.46 -45.43 -12.87
CA ASN A 233 6.36 -46.29 -13.28
C ASN A 233 6.59 -46.86 -14.70
N PHE A 234 6.19 -48.12 -14.89
CA PHE A 234 6.30 -48.90 -16.11
C PHE A 234 4.89 -49.13 -16.69
N ARG A 235 4.53 -48.35 -17.72
CA ARG A 235 3.24 -48.39 -18.41
C ARG A 235 3.19 -49.54 -19.43
N ARG A 236 2.04 -50.19 -19.58
CA ARG A 236 1.74 -51.04 -20.76
C ARG A 236 1.13 -50.17 -21.87
N ASN A 237 1.29 -50.62 -23.12
CA ASN A 237 0.97 -49.84 -24.32
C ASN A 237 -0.41 -49.15 -24.28
N GLY A 238 -0.42 -47.83 -24.43
CA GLY A 238 -1.60 -47.03 -24.76
C GLY A 238 -1.17 -45.80 -25.56
N SER A 239 -1.70 -45.62 -26.77
CA SER A 239 -1.38 -44.46 -27.62
C SER A 239 -2.35 -43.32 -27.37
N GLY A 240 -1.85 -42.23 -26.77
CA GLY A 240 -2.58 -40.99 -26.60
C GLY A 240 -1.64 -39.79 -26.67
N LEU A 241 -1.58 -39.13 -27.82
CA LEU A 241 -1.07 -37.76 -27.91
C LEU A 241 -2.22 -36.82 -27.59
N LEU A 242 -2.08 -36.06 -26.51
CA LEU A 242 -2.58 -34.70 -26.27
C LEU A 242 -2.26 -34.35 -24.81
N ASN A 243 -1.56 -33.25 -24.58
CA ASN A 243 -1.07 -32.87 -23.25
C ASN A 243 -0.84 -31.35 -23.23
N THR A 244 -1.80 -30.58 -22.70
CA THR A 244 -1.72 -29.12 -22.53
C THR A 244 -1.46 -28.76 -21.06
N SER A 245 -1.06 -27.51 -20.81
CA SER A 245 -0.66 -26.98 -19.51
C SER A 245 -1.83 -26.54 -18.63
N GLN A 246 -1.76 -26.80 -17.32
CA GLN A 246 -2.60 -26.18 -16.28
C GLN A 246 -1.92 -26.24 -14.90
N GLN A 247 -2.37 -25.40 -13.96
CA GLN A 247 -1.71 -25.09 -12.68
C GLN A 247 -2.30 -25.88 -11.48
N GLY A 248 -2.03 -25.49 -10.22
CA GLY A 248 -2.09 -26.39 -9.06
C GLY A 248 -2.99 -26.02 -7.87
N ASP A 249 -3.11 -26.99 -6.95
CA ASP A 249 -3.54 -26.89 -5.54
C ASP A 249 -2.54 -27.71 -4.69
N GLY A 250 -2.54 -27.58 -3.36
CA GLY A 250 -1.35 -27.83 -2.52
C GLY A 250 -1.53 -28.54 -1.18
N PHE A 251 -2.16 -29.73 -1.13
CA PHE A 251 -2.30 -30.52 0.13
C PHE A 251 -1.71 -31.96 0.12
N GLU A 252 -1.45 -32.55 -1.06
CA GLU A 252 -0.20 -33.28 -1.37
C GLU A 252 -0.02 -33.12 -2.91
N ARG A 253 1.12 -33.54 -3.46
CA ARG A 253 1.44 -33.37 -4.89
C ARG A 253 1.86 -34.68 -5.54
N GLU A 254 1.14 -35.08 -6.59
CA GLU A 254 1.76 -35.80 -7.69
C GLU A 254 2.90 -34.93 -8.24
N ILE A 255 4.10 -35.51 -8.35
CA ILE A 255 5.32 -34.79 -8.75
C ILE A 255 5.25 -34.49 -10.25
N ARG A 256 4.68 -33.33 -10.59
CA ARG A 256 4.36 -32.93 -11.98
C ARG A 256 5.55 -32.31 -12.71
N ARG A 257 6.43 -31.57 -12.01
CA ARG A 257 7.41 -30.68 -12.64
C ARG A 257 8.79 -31.31 -12.92
N TRP A 258 8.96 -32.63 -12.74
CA TRP A 258 10.14 -33.42 -13.15
C TRP A 258 9.78 -34.80 -13.76
N GLU A 259 8.62 -34.95 -14.44
CA GLU A 259 8.33 -36.21 -15.16
C GLU A 259 9.26 -36.36 -16.39
N LYS A 260 10.16 -37.34 -16.38
CA LYS A 260 10.89 -37.81 -17.58
C LYS A 260 10.26 -39.09 -18.12
N GLN A 261 10.04 -39.15 -19.43
CA GLN A 261 9.53 -40.33 -20.11
C GLN A 261 10.66 -41.08 -20.83
N PHE A 262 10.59 -42.42 -20.80
CA PHE A 262 11.59 -43.32 -21.36
C PHE A 262 10.94 -44.33 -22.32
N ASN A 263 11.70 -44.81 -23.31
CA ASN A 263 11.28 -45.85 -24.26
C ASN A 263 9.92 -45.58 -24.92
N ASN A 264 9.74 -44.39 -25.48
CA ASN A 264 8.50 -43.90 -26.11
C ASN A 264 7.27 -44.00 -25.16
N GLY A 265 7.42 -43.50 -23.93
CA GLY A 265 6.33 -43.43 -22.94
C GLY A 265 6.03 -44.74 -22.20
N LYS A 266 6.80 -45.82 -22.43
CA LYS A 266 6.65 -47.11 -21.75
C LYS A 266 7.12 -47.10 -20.30
N ALA A 267 7.91 -46.11 -19.90
CA ALA A 267 8.13 -45.79 -18.51
C ALA A 267 8.14 -44.27 -18.30
N ASN A 268 7.77 -43.81 -17.12
CA ASN A 268 8.10 -42.48 -16.64
C ASN A 268 8.85 -42.54 -15.30
N GLY A 269 9.56 -41.47 -14.99
CA GLY A 269 10.21 -41.25 -13.70
C GLY A 269 10.01 -39.81 -13.28
N ALA A 270 9.41 -39.60 -12.12
CA ALA A 270 9.26 -38.31 -11.47
C ALA A 270 10.07 -38.30 -10.16
N ALA A 271 10.62 -37.15 -9.78
CA ALA A 271 11.34 -36.99 -8.53
C ALA A 271 11.24 -35.56 -7.99
N ARG A 272 11.12 -35.45 -6.67
CA ARG A 272 11.09 -34.20 -5.94
C ARG A 272 12.29 -34.17 -5.01
N ALA A 273 13.11 -33.13 -5.12
CA ALA A 273 14.13 -32.80 -4.14
C ALA A 273 13.74 -31.48 -3.51
N ALA A 274 13.50 -31.50 -2.20
CA ALA A 274 13.24 -30.31 -1.40
C ALA A 274 14.20 -30.26 -0.21
N PHE A 275 14.75 -29.09 0.10
CA PHE A 275 15.58 -28.87 1.28
C PHE A 275 15.52 -27.42 1.78
N PHE A 276 15.89 -27.24 3.04
CA PHE A 276 16.22 -25.96 3.68
C PHE A 276 17.49 -26.15 4.50
N VAL A 277 18.45 -25.25 4.35
CA VAL A 277 19.73 -25.21 5.07
C VAL A 277 19.97 -23.80 5.57
N LYS A 278 20.23 -23.61 6.87
CA LYS A 278 20.62 -22.32 7.46
C LYS A 278 21.75 -22.51 8.47
N GLY A 279 22.85 -21.78 8.29
CA GLY A 279 23.94 -21.73 9.28
C GLY A 279 25.33 -21.47 8.68
N THR A 280 26.33 -21.52 9.55
CA THR A 280 27.66 -20.97 9.30
C THR A 280 28.52 -21.86 8.41
N ILE A 281 29.13 -21.25 7.38
CA ILE A 281 30.11 -21.83 6.48
C ILE A 281 31.46 -21.11 6.65
N GLN A 282 32.54 -21.90 6.71
CA GLN A 282 33.92 -21.44 6.93
C GLN A 282 34.13 -20.55 8.18
N GLY A 283 33.20 -20.58 9.15
CA GLY A 283 33.25 -19.79 10.38
C GLY A 283 32.92 -18.30 10.23
N LYS A 284 32.53 -17.82 9.03
CA LYS A 284 32.33 -16.39 8.75
C LYS A 284 31.27 -16.03 7.70
N TYR A 285 30.67 -17.01 7.03
CA TYR A 285 29.55 -16.81 6.11
C TYR A 285 28.29 -17.45 6.67
N LEU A 286 27.15 -16.76 6.65
CA LEU A 286 25.85 -17.40 6.90
C LEU A 286 25.26 -17.85 5.56
N LEU A 287 25.12 -19.15 5.33
CA LEU A 287 24.31 -19.66 4.23
C LEU A 287 22.86 -19.77 4.71
N THR A 288 21.92 -19.28 3.90
CA THR A 288 20.50 -19.66 3.96
C THR A 288 20.07 -20.12 2.57
N ALA A 289 19.86 -21.42 2.37
CA ALA A 289 19.50 -21.99 1.07
C ALA A 289 18.23 -22.85 1.17
N ALA A 290 17.30 -22.66 0.25
CA ALA A 290 16.11 -23.49 0.13
C ALA A 290 15.90 -23.90 -1.33
N TYR A 291 15.45 -25.13 -1.55
CA TYR A 291 15.09 -25.62 -2.88
C TYR A 291 13.85 -26.50 -2.76
N ASP A 292 12.98 -26.44 -3.76
CA ASP A 292 11.94 -27.46 -3.97
C ASP A 292 11.66 -27.60 -5.47
N SER A 293 12.12 -28.72 -6.03
CA SER A 293 12.04 -28.98 -7.46
C SER A 293 10.61 -29.09 -8.01
N ASP A 294 9.59 -29.20 -7.16
CA ASP A 294 8.17 -29.30 -7.55
C ASP A 294 7.33 -28.11 -7.02
N LYS A 295 7.97 -27.04 -6.56
CA LYS A 295 7.35 -25.81 -6.04
C LYS A 295 6.45 -25.11 -7.07
N GLU A 296 5.40 -24.44 -6.58
CA GLU A 296 4.60 -23.51 -7.39
C GLU A 296 5.41 -22.24 -7.64
N VAL A 297 5.61 -21.88 -8.90
CA VAL A 297 6.35 -20.68 -9.29
C VAL A 297 5.41 -19.60 -9.82
N ARG A 298 5.78 -18.32 -9.65
CA ARG A 298 5.03 -17.12 -10.10
C ARG A 298 3.61 -16.92 -9.52
N GLY A 299 3.26 -17.61 -8.44
CA GLY A 299 1.95 -17.41 -7.80
C GLY A 299 1.80 -16.03 -7.10
N ARG A 300 2.89 -15.52 -6.52
CA ARG A 300 3.03 -14.22 -5.83
C ARG A 300 4.51 -13.82 -5.74
N LEU A 301 4.79 -12.54 -5.49
CA LEU A 301 6.07 -12.03 -4.98
C LEU A 301 5.97 -11.74 -3.46
N LEU A 302 7.12 -11.42 -2.83
CA LEU A 302 7.26 -10.97 -1.42
C LEU A 302 6.24 -11.59 -0.44
N ARG A 303 6.32 -12.92 -0.30
CA ARG A 303 5.39 -13.70 0.53
C ARG A 303 5.27 -13.15 1.96
N ASP A 304 4.11 -12.58 2.26
CA ASP A 304 3.67 -12.15 3.58
C ASP A 304 2.62 -13.11 4.18
N ILE A 305 1.97 -12.71 5.27
CA ILE A 305 0.93 -13.49 5.96
C ILE A 305 -0.20 -13.83 4.97
N GLN A 306 -0.68 -15.07 5.02
CA GLN A 306 -1.70 -15.60 4.12
C GLN A 306 -3.02 -15.92 4.85
N PRO A 307 -3.95 -14.96 4.99
CA PRO A 307 -5.33 -15.25 5.40
C PRO A 307 -6.05 -16.16 4.41
N GLU A 308 -5.78 -16.01 3.11
CA GLU A 308 -6.60 -16.59 2.04
C GLU A 308 -6.18 -17.98 1.56
N GLU A 309 -4.89 -18.34 1.62
CA GLU A 309 -4.40 -19.66 1.14
C GLU A 309 -4.64 -20.80 2.15
N PHE A 310 -4.69 -20.48 3.44
CA PHE A 310 -4.83 -21.46 4.52
C PHE A 310 -6.09 -21.24 5.37
N TYR A 311 -6.34 -22.17 6.30
CA TYR A 311 -7.27 -22.01 7.43
C TYR A 311 -6.47 -21.82 8.75
N PRO A 312 -5.78 -20.69 8.96
CA PRO A 312 -4.91 -20.53 10.11
C PRO A 312 -5.69 -20.24 11.41
N VAL A 313 -5.95 -21.29 12.19
CA VAL A 313 -6.49 -21.17 13.55
C VAL A 313 -5.35 -20.85 14.51
N TYR A 314 -4.88 -19.59 14.50
CA TYR A 314 -3.88 -19.11 15.46
C TYR A 314 -4.50 -19.05 16.87
N GLY A 315 -3.94 -19.85 17.80
CA GLY A 315 -4.42 -19.98 19.18
C GLY A 315 -3.34 -19.87 20.25
N ASP A 316 -2.09 -19.65 19.83
CA ASP A 316 -0.95 -19.27 20.66
C ASP A 316 -0.30 -18.00 20.09
N ALA A 317 0.55 -17.33 20.86
CA ALA A 317 1.18 -16.05 20.51
C ALA A 317 2.40 -16.24 19.57
N SER A 318 2.26 -17.08 18.55
CA SER A 318 3.32 -17.48 17.63
C SER A 318 3.42 -16.54 16.44
N MET A 319 4.46 -15.70 16.40
CA MET A 319 4.80 -14.90 15.22
C MET A 319 5.36 -15.80 14.10
N ARG A 320 5.16 -15.41 12.83
CA ARG A 320 5.74 -16.08 11.65
C ARG A 320 6.68 -15.15 10.91
N GLY A 321 7.87 -15.64 10.56
CA GLY A 321 8.82 -15.00 9.66
C GLY A 321 9.13 -15.87 8.44
N PHE A 322 9.87 -15.33 7.47
CA PHE A 322 10.17 -15.99 6.18
C PHE A 322 11.66 -15.89 5.81
N ASP A 323 12.46 -16.87 6.24
CA ASP A 323 13.91 -16.97 5.96
C ASP A 323 14.30 -17.08 4.47
N ALA A 324 13.37 -17.59 3.63
CA ALA A 324 13.64 -17.96 2.24
C ALA A 324 12.53 -17.52 1.28
N ARG A 325 12.44 -16.21 1.02
CA ARG A 325 11.46 -15.61 0.09
C ARG A 325 11.94 -15.80 -1.36
N SER A 326 11.16 -16.50 -2.18
CA SER A 326 11.43 -16.74 -3.60
C SER A 326 10.14 -17.15 -4.31
N ALA A 327 9.82 -16.57 -5.46
CA ALA A 327 8.76 -17.02 -6.38
C ALA A 327 9.26 -18.12 -7.35
N GLU A 328 10.54 -18.47 -7.33
CA GLU A 328 11.19 -19.52 -8.12
C GLU A 328 11.43 -20.79 -7.28
N ARG A 329 11.96 -21.86 -7.88
CA ARG A 329 12.20 -23.15 -7.18
C ARG A 329 13.39 -23.12 -6.21
N LEU A 330 14.28 -22.14 -6.37
CA LEU A 330 15.53 -22.00 -5.62
C LEU A 330 15.53 -20.68 -4.82
N TYR A 331 16.15 -20.73 -3.66
CA TYR A 331 16.60 -19.60 -2.86
C TYR A 331 18.01 -19.91 -2.35
N VAL A 332 18.95 -18.99 -2.49
CA VAL A 332 20.30 -19.09 -1.91
C VAL A 332 20.74 -17.70 -1.49
N ARG A 333 20.90 -17.46 -0.19
CA ARG A 333 21.49 -16.26 0.38
C ARG A 333 22.79 -16.62 1.10
N VAL A 334 23.85 -15.86 0.88
CA VAL A 334 25.14 -15.97 1.56
C VAL A 334 25.50 -14.60 2.11
N ASP A 335 25.36 -14.43 3.42
CA ASP A 335 25.69 -13.19 4.11
C ASP A 335 27.12 -13.22 4.68
N GLN A 336 27.78 -12.06 4.67
CA GLN A 336 29.00 -11.78 5.42
C GLN A 336 28.92 -10.35 5.97
N ASP A 337 28.84 -10.22 7.29
CA ASP A 337 28.72 -8.94 8.00
C ASP A 337 27.48 -8.14 7.52
N ARG A 338 27.67 -7.06 6.75
CA ARG A 338 26.60 -6.26 6.10
C ARG A 338 26.35 -6.64 4.63
N SER A 339 27.23 -7.40 4.01
CA SER A 339 27.19 -7.75 2.58
C SER A 339 26.47 -9.09 2.35
N TYR A 340 25.78 -9.26 1.23
CA TYR A 340 25.14 -10.53 0.89
C TYR A 340 25.08 -10.83 -0.60
N LEU A 341 25.21 -12.10 -0.97
CA LEU A 341 24.88 -12.60 -2.31
C LEU A 341 23.59 -13.43 -2.23
N LEU A 342 22.60 -13.10 -3.06
CA LEU A 342 21.26 -13.65 -3.04
C LEU A 342 20.85 -14.15 -4.42
N TYR A 343 20.21 -15.31 -4.47
CA TYR A 343 19.31 -15.72 -5.53
C TYR A 343 17.95 -16.00 -4.88
N GLY A 344 16.90 -15.25 -5.24
CA GLY A 344 15.61 -15.27 -4.53
C GLY A 344 14.75 -14.07 -4.86
N ASP A 345 13.73 -13.79 -4.05
CA ASP A 345 12.96 -12.53 -4.12
C ASP A 345 13.75 -11.39 -3.49
N PHE A 346 13.80 -10.26 -4.16
CA PHE A 346 14.39 -9.02 -3.64
C PHE A 346 13.74 -7.79 -4.27
N GLN A 347 14.08 -6.62 -3.72
CA GLN A 347 13.71 -5.32 -4.24
C GLN A 347 14.99 -4.63 -4.75
N THR A 348 14.95 -4.05 -5.95
CA THR A 348 16.07 -3.29 -6.50
C THR A 348 16.10 -1.86 -5.95
N GLY A 349 17.26 -1.21 -6.04
CA GLY A 349 17.47 0.14 -5.52
C GLY A 349 17.64 0.19 -4.00
N ASP A 350 17.91 1.37 -3.47
CA ASP A 350 18.14 1.54 -2.04
C ASP A 350 16.83 1.49 -1.25
N ASN A 351 16.73 0.53 -0.32
CA ASN A 351 15.80 0.58 0.82
C ASN A 351 16.27 1.60 1.89
N ILE A 352 16.76 2.75 1.43
CA ILE A 352 16.75 3.98 2.21
C ILE A 352 15.32 4.51 2.08
N THR A 353 14.68 4.78 3.21
CA THR A 353 13.37 5.44 3.28
C THR A 353 13.31 6.60 2.28
N THR A 354 12.32 6.60 1.40
CA THR A 354 12.19 7.56 0.30
C THR A 354 11.76 8.94 0.80
N THR A 355 12.67 9.62 1.50
CA THR A 355 12.65 11.05 1.79
C THR A 355 12.97 11.83 0.50
N THR A 356 12.18 11.58 -0.55
CA THR A 356 12.07 12.41 -1.76
C THR A 356 11.13 13.59 -1.52
N GLY A 357 10.42 13.61 -0.38
CA GLY A 357 9.95 14.84 0.24
C GLY A 357 11.12 15.79 0.51
N VAL A 358 11.11 16.93 -0.16
CA VAL A 358 12.14 17.98 -0.07
C VAL A 358 11.87 18.82 1.19
N ASP A 359 11.99 18.16 2.34
CA ASP A 359 11.90 18.77 3.67
C ASP A 359 13.12 19.65 3.94
N PHE A 360 12.97 20.66 4.79
CA PHE A 360 14.06 21.57 5.18
C PHE A 360 14.93 20.93 6.30
N GLY A 361 15.48 19.74 6.03
CA GLY A 361 16.08 18.87 7.04
C GLY A 361 17.38 18.15 6.65
N SER A 362 18.52 18.83 6.80
CA SER A 362 19.89 18.27 6.96
C SER A 362 20.59 17.47 5.83
N ARG A 363 19.90 16.69 4.98
CA ARG A 363 20.54 15.96 3.85
C ARG A 363 19.63 15.81 2.63
N ALA A 364 20.05 16.39 1.51
CA ALA A 364 19.48 16.08 0.21
C ALA A 364 19.74 14.62 -0.19
N ALA A 365 18.74 13.95 -0.79
CA ALA A 365 18.89 12.60 -1.33
C ALA A 365 19.90 12.60 -2.50
N GLN A 366 20.94 11.76 -2.41
CA GLN A 366 22.11 11.78 -3.30
C GLN A 366 21.78 11.37 -4.73
N ARG A 367 20.94 10.34 -4.89
CA ARG A 367 20.44 9.82 -6.17
C ARG A 367 18.91 9.84 -6.14
N VAL A 368 18.31 10.43 -7.17
CA VAL A 368 16.85 10.59 -7.31
C VAL A 368 16.43 10.48 -8.77
N LEU A 369 17.17 11.06 -9.71
CA LEU A 369 16.91 10.93 -11.16
C LEU A 369 17.24 9.50 -11.65
N GLY A 370 18.33 8.92 -11.13
CA GLY A 370 18.79 7.57 -11.43
C GLY A 370 18.13 6.45 -10.62
N THR A 371 16.92 6.66 -10.11
CA THR A 371 16.20 5.68 -9.28
C THR A 371 15.53 4.63 -10.15
N TYR A 372 15.76 3.34 -9.83
CA TYR A 372 15.00 2.21 -10.35
C TYR A 372 14.79 1.24 -9.19
N ASN A 373 13.55 1.04 -8.78
CA ASN A 373 13.16 0.20 -7.64
C ASN A 373 12.05 -0.74 -8.09
N ARG A 374 12.36 -2.03 -8.21
CA ARG A 374 11.52 -3.08 -8.78
C ARG A 374 11.53 -4.31 -7.87
N THR A 375 10.38 -4.95 -7.72
CA THR A 375 10.27 -6.21 -6.95
C THR A 375 10.38 -7.39 -7.90
N ALA A 376 11.34 -8.30 -7.69
CA ALA A 376 11.60 -9.38 -8.63
C ALA A 376 12.25 -10.61 -7.99
N THR A 377 12.19 -11.74 -8.70
CA THR A 377 12.97 -12.95 -8.39
C THR A 377 14.16 -13.06 -9.33
N GLY A 378 15.37 -13.27 -8.80
CA GLY A 378 16.59 -13.34 -9.60
C GLY A 378 17.86 -13.37 -8.76
N LEU A 379 18.99 -13.01 -9.36
CA LEU A 379 20.27 -12.82 -8.68
C LEU A 379 20.42 -11.36 -8.21
N GLY A 380 20.81 -11.15 -6.96
CA GLY A 380 21.19 -9.86 -6.39
C GLY A 380 22.45 -9.99 -5.54
N TRP A 381 23.40 -9.07 -5.68
CA TRP A 381 24.60 -8.97 -4.86
C TRP A 381 24.64 -7.58 -4.21
N HIS A 382 24.66 -7.53 -2.88
CA HIS A 382 24.82 -6.34 -2.09
C HIS A 382 26.20 -6.36 -1.40
N PHE A 383 26.92 -5.24 -1.46
CA PHE A 383 28.18 -5.05 -0.77
C PHE A 383 28.16 -3.73 0.00
N GLU A 384 28.36 -3.79 1.31
CA GLU A 384 28.46 -2.62 2.18
C GLU A 384 29.64 -2.74 3.17
N ASN A 385 30.41 -1.65 3.28
CA ASN A 385 31.38 -1.37 4.33
C ASN A 385 31.39 0.14 4.65
N GLU A 386 32.25 0.58 5.57
CA GLU A 386 32.37 1.99 6.02
C GLU A 386 32.39 3.03 4.89
N ARG A 387 32.99 2.69 3.73
CA ARG A 387 33.26 3.61 2.62
C ARG A 387 32.52 3.29 1.33
N VAL A 388 32.07 2.05 1.11
CA VAL A 388 31.45 1.61 -0.15
C VAL A 388 30.18 0.87 0.14
N ARG A 389 29.11 1.29 -0.54
CA ARG A 389 27.83 0.59 -0.66
C ARG A 389 27.53 0.38 -2.15
N GLY A 390 26.97 -0.75 -2.54
CA GLY A 390 26.53 -0.96 -3.92
C GLY A 390 25.79 -2.27 -4.12
N ASN A 391 24.93 -2.30 -5.12
CA ASN A 391 24.11 -3.45 -5.50
C ASN A 391 24.35 -3.83 -6.97
N VAL A 392 24.27 -5.10 -7.30
CA VAL A 392 24.27 -5.62 -8.67
C VAL A 392 23.15 -6.64 -8.79
N PHE A 393 22.32 -6.57 -9.83
CA PHE A 393 21.19 -7.48 -10.01
C PHE A 393 21.02 -7.98 -11.45
N ALA A 394 20.48 -9.18 -11.55
CA ALA A 394 20.08 -9.82 -12.80
C ALA A 394 18.77 -10.61 -12.60
N VAL A 395 17.73 -10.21 -13.31
CA VAL A 395 16.37 -10.77 -13.26
C VAL A 395 16.04 -11.35 -14.63
N GLU A 396 15.39 -12.51 -14.68
CA GLU A 396 14.89 -13.11 -15.91
C GLU A 396 13.42 -13.49 -15.70
N ASP A 397 12.47 -12.65 -16.14
CA ASP A 397 11.05 -12.83 -15.82
C ASP A 397 10.10 -12.23 -16.87
N SER A 398 8.78 -12.41 -16.74
CA SER A 398 7.74 -11.84 -17.63
C SER A 398 6.86 -10.77 -16.98
N LEU A 399 7.08 -10.51 -15.68
CA LEU A 399 6.42 -9.43 -14.97
C LEU A 399 6.94 -8.07 -15.45
N ARG A 400 6.15 -7.01 -15.26
CA ARG A 400 6.57 -5.62 -15.38
C ARG A 400 6.01 -4.78 -14.24
N GLN A 401 6.83 -3.86 -13.74
CA GLN A 401 6.39 -2.82 -12.83
C GLN A 401 5.43 -1.82 -13.50
N VAL A 402 4.40 -1.44 -12.76
CA VAL A 402 3.54 -0.28 -13.02
C VAL A 402 3.63 0.64 -11.80
N ILE A 403 3.77 1.95 -12.04
CA ILE A 403 3.66 3.00 -11.03
C ILE A 403 2.48 3.90 -11.41
N GLU A 404 1.51 4.02 -10.53
CA GLU A 404 0.33 4.88 -10.70
C GLU A 404 0.26 5.88 -9.54
N GLU A 405 -0.28 7.08 -9.75
CA GLU A 405 -0.45 8.06 -8.68
C GLU A 405 -1.82 8.73 -8.83
N LEU A 406 -2.72 8.41 -7.91
CA LEU A 406 -4.14 8.76 -7.95
C LEU A 406 -4.43 9.95 -7.03
N PRO A 407 -5.30 10.91 -7.38
CA PRO A 407 -5.56 12.07 -6.54
C PRO A 407 -6.36 11.63 -5.30
N ALA A 408 -6.01 12.18 -4.14
CA ALA A 408 -6.65 11.80 -2.90
C ALA A 408 -8.16 12.11 -2.95
N SER A 409 -8.96 11.04 -2.84
CA SER A 409 -10.40 11.01 -3.08
C SER A 409 -11.17 10.46 -1.88
N GLY A 410 -10.57 10.52 -0.69
CA GLY A 410 -11.12 10.02 0.56
C GLY A 410 -10.68 8.60 0.91
N SER A 411 -11.60 7.76 1.40
CA SER A 411 -11.31 6.40 1.88
C SER A 411 -11.04 5.38 0.78
N GLY A 412 -11.46 5.68 -0.46
CA GLY A 412 -11.48 4.75 -1.60
C GLY A 412 -12.90 4.24 -1.91
N PRO A 413 -13.05 3.16 -2.69
CA PRO A 413 -11.99 2.35 -3.28
C PRO A 413 -11.18 3.12 -4.34
N TYR A 414 -9.87 2.96 -4.29
CA TYR A 414 -8.92 3.35 -5.33
C TYR A 414 -8.76 2.15 -6.27
N GLY A 415 -9.22 2.25 -7.51
CA GLY A 415 -9.06 1.21 -8.53
C GLY A 415 -7.74 1.36 -9.28
N LEU A 416 -7.04 0.25 -9.50
CA LEU A 416 -5.83 0.18 -10.33
C LEU A 416 -6.19 -0.04 -11.80
N ARG A 417 -5.27 0.31 -12.70
CA ARG A 417 -5.42 0.11 -14.15
C ARG A 417 -5.70 -1.32 -14.59
N ASN A 418 -5.14 -2.28 -13.86
CA ASN A 418 -5.11 -3.68 -14.25
C ASN A 418 -5.73 -4.53 -13.14
N ASN A 419 -6.63 -5.45 -13.51
CA ASN A 419 -7.10 -6.50 -12.61
C ASN A 419 -6.02 -7.59 -12.37
N ALA A 420 -5.15 -7.83 -13.35
CA ALA A 420 -4.04 -8.81 -13.29
C ALA A 420 -2.83 -8.39 -12.42
N VAL A 421 -3.07 -7.68 -11.31
CA VAL A 421 -2.03 -7.31 -10.33
C VAL A 421 -1.54 -8.57 -9.59
N LEU A 422 -0.22 -8.74 -9.49
CA LEU A 422 0.33 -9.85 -8.72
C LEU A 422 0.22 -9.57 -7.21
N GLU A 423 -0.68 -10.28 -6.53
CA GLU A 423 -0.92 -10.13 -5.09
C GLU A 423 0.39 -10.26 -4.27
N GLY A 424 0.67 -9.27 -3.43
CA GLY A 424 1.90 -9.18 -2.61
C GLY A 424 3.04 -8.42 -3.29
N SER A 425 2.83 -7.85 -4.48
CA SER A 425 3.78 -6.93 -5.12
C SER A 425 3.50 -5.45 -4.82
N GLU A 426 2.35 -5.13 -4.22
CA GLU A 426 1.85 -3.76 -4.10
C GLU A 426 2.49 -2.95 -2.95
N ARG A 427 3.10 -1.81 -3.30
CA ARG A 427 3.60 -0.77 -2.40
C ARG A 427 2.72 0.47 -2.55
N VAL A 428 2.20 0.98 -1.44
CA VAL A 428 1.25 2.11 -1.42
C VAL A 428 1.84 3.24 -0.58
N GLU A 429 1.83 4.46 -1.13
CA GLU A 429 2.44 5.65 -0.53
C GLU A 429 1.52 6.87 -0.68
N VAL A 430 1.36 7.67 0.37
CA VAL A 430 0.78 9.02 0.28
C VAL A 430 1.89 9.99 -0.11
N ILE A 431 1.64 10.78 -1.15
CA ILE A 431 2.53 11.83 -1.65
C ILE A 431 1.85 13.19 -1.42
N VAL A 432 2.64 14.20 -1.01
CA VAL A 432 2.20 15.61 -0.98
C VAL A 432 3.13 16.42 -1.87
N ARG A 433 2.61 17.33 -2.71
CA ARG A 433 3.38 18.12 -3.68
C ARG A 433 3.23 19.61 -3.44
N ASP A 434 4.30 20.37 -3.65
CA ASP A 434 4.32 21.82 -3.41
C ASP A 434 3.33 22.54 -4.34
N ARG A 435 2.38 23.30 -3.79
CA ARG A 435 1.32 23.92 -4.61
C ARG A 435 1.81 24.94 -5.66
N ASP A 436 2.97 25.59 -5.44
CA ASP A 436 3.54 26.58 -6.36
C ASP A 436 4.63 25.95 -7.27
N GLN A 437 5.20 24.79 -6.89
CA GLN A 437 6.16 24.00 -7.68
C GLN A 437 5.87 22.47 -7.61
N PRO A 438 4.74 21.95 -8.14
CA PRO A 438 4.27 20.58 -7.79
C PRO A 438 5.06 19.39 -8.37
N SER A 439 6.09 19.65 -9.18
CA SER A 439 7.17 18.68 -9.46
C SER A 439 7.97 18.34 -8.17
N ARG A 440 8.08 19.28 -7.24
CA ARG A 440 8.65 19.12 -5.90
C ARG A 440 7.67 18.36 -5.01
N ILE A 441 8.07 17.16 -4.61
CA ILE A 441 7.42 16.42 -3.52
C ILE A 441 7.81 17.07 -2.19
N VAL A 442 6.83 17.29 -1.32
CA VAL A 442 6.99 17.86 0.04
C VAL A 442 7.13 16.74 1.06
N SER A 443 6.28 15.72 1.00
CA SER A 443 6.38 14.54 1.88
C SER A 443 5.95 13.25 1.18
N VAL A 444 6.43 12.13 1.70
CA VAL A 444 6.08 10.75 1.30
C VAL A 444 5.82 9.94 2.57
N ARG A 445 4.69 9.22 2.64
CA ARG A 445 4.35 8.34 3.75
C ARG A 445 3.90 6.97 3.22
N PRO A 446 4.68 5.88 3.40
CA PRO A 446 4.25 4.54 3.03
C PRO A 446 3.08 4.07 3.92
N LEU A 447 2.25 3.18 3.37
CA LEU A 447 1.10 2.58 4.04
C LEU A 447 1.31 1.06 4.19
N GLY A 448 0.94 0.49 5.34
CA GLY A 448 1.02 -0.96 5.59
C GLY A 448 -0.23 -1.74 5.16
N ARG A 449 -0.06 -2.86 4.45
CA ARG A 449 -1.17 -3.78 4.12
C ARG A 449 -1.78 -4.36 5.41
N LEU A 450 -3.10 -4.50 5.43
CA LEU A 450 -3.94 -4.91 6.57
C LEU A 450 -3.93 -3.94 7.78
N VAL A 451 -3.13 -2.87 7.76
CA VAL A 451 -3.06 -1.85 8.83
C VAL A 451 -3.63 -0.51 8.33
N ASP A 452 -3.01 0.07 7.31
CA ASP A 452 -3.42 1.33 6.67
C ASP A 452 -4.34 1.12 5.46
N TYR A 453 -4.31 -0.04 4.82
CA TYR A 453 -5.17 -0.38 3.67
C TYR A 453 -5.41 -1.89 3.52
N SER A 454 -6.49 -2.25 2.83
CA SER A 454 -6.73 -3.61 2.33
C SER A 454 -6.68 -3.64 0.81
N PHE A 455 -5.89 -4.55 0.24
CA PHE A 455 -5.89 -4.85 -1.19
C PHE A 455 -6.95 -5.91 -1.55
N GLU A 456 -7.57 -5.72 -2.70
CA GLU A 456 -8.63 -6.56 -3.27
C GLU A 456 -8.13 -7.13 -4.62
N PRO A 457 -7.79 -8.44 -4.68
CA PRO A 457 -7.09 -9.02 -5.82
C PRO A 457 -7.96 -9.38 -7.03
N PHE A 458 -9.29 -9.35 -6.96
CA PHE A 458 -10.15 -9.75 -8.09
C PHE A 458 -10.47 -8.60 -9.05
N SER A 459 -10.62 -7.39 -8.52
CA SER A 459 -10.89 -6.16 -9.29
C SER A 459 -9.77 -5.12 -9.17
N GLY A 460 -8.66 -5.44 -8.49
CA GLY A 460 -7.49 -4.58 -8.37
C GLY A 460 -7.78 -3.29 -7.59
N ARG A 461 -8.38 -3.39 -6.40
CA ARG A 461 -8.81 -2.22 -5.61
C ARG A 461 -8.07 -2.10 -4.28
N ILE A 462 -7.82 -0.86 -3.86
CA ILE A 462 -7.25 -0.49 -2.56
C ILE A 462 -8.29 0.29 -1.77
N LEU A 463 -8.59 -0.18 -0.57
CA LEU A 463 -9.48 0.50 0.38
C LEU A 463 -8.67 0.93 1.60
N LEU A 464 -8.67 2.22 1.92
CA LEU A 464 -7.89 2.76 3.03
C LEU A 464 -8.59 2.55 4.38
N ALA A 465 -7.78 2.41 5.42
CA ALA A 465 -8.20 2.39 6.83
C ALA A 465 -8.32 3.81 7.43
N SER A 466 -7.99 4.85 6.66
CA SER A 466 -8.16 6.27 6.99
C SER A 466 -8.63 7.06 5.77
N PHE A 467 -9.27 8.21 5.99
CA PHE A 467 -9.65 9.13 4.90
C PHE A 467 -8.43 9.91 4.43
N LEU A 468 -8.21 9.98 3.11
CA LEU A 468 -7.16 10.79 2.52
C LEU A 468 -7.75 12.12 1.99
N PRO A 469 -7.40 13.29 2.58
CA PRO A 469 -7.88 14.60 2.12
C PRO A 469 -7.24 14.96 0.78
N SER A 470 -7.91 15.78 -0.05
CA SER A 470 -7.33 16.21 -1.34
C SER A 470 -6.20 17.23 -1.17
N PHE A 471 -6.18 17.97 -0.06
CA PHE A 471 -5.16 18.95 0.28
C PHE A 471 -4.65 18.81 1.72
N ASP A 472 -3.42 19.26 1.98
CA ASP A 472 -2.89 19.42 3.33
C ASP A 472 -3.35 20.73 4.01
N SER A 473 -2.82 20.98 5.21
CA SER A 473 -3.05 22.18 6.03
C SER A 473 -2.61 23.51 5.41
N ASP A 474 -1.78 23.49 4.38
CA ASP A 474 -1.21 24.64 3.67
C ASP A 474 -1.74 24.73 2.22
N LEU A 475 -2.73 23.89 1.88
CA LEU A 475 -3.36 23.75 0.57
C LEU A 475 -2.43 23.12 -0.49
N ASN A 476 -1.45 22.31 -0.08
CA ASN A 476 -0.67 21.47 -0.99
C ASN A 476 -1.49 20.25 -1.44
N PRO A 477 -1.55 19.92 -2.74
CA PRO A 477 -2.26 18.75 -3.23
C PRO A 477 -1.66 17.42 -2.71
N VAL A 478 -2.56 16.47 -2.43
CA VAL A 478 -2.26 15.13 -1.91
C VAL A 478 -2.68 14.05 -2.92
N SER A 479 -1.83 13.04 -3.09
CA SER A 479 -2.07 11.89 -3.96
C SER A 479 -1.66 10.57 -3.28
N LEU A 480 -2.11 9.46 -3.86
CA LEU A 480 -1.82 8.09 -3.45
C LEU A 480 -1.05 7.40 -4.58
N ARG A 481 0.26 7.24 -4.41
CA ARG A 481 1.13 6.50 -5.32
C ARG A 481 1.06 5.01 -5.00
N ILE A 482 0.85 4.20 -6.03
CA ILE A 482 0.79 2.74 -5.92
C ILE A 482 1.74 2.15 -6.96
N THR A 483 2.68 1.33 -6.50
CA THR A 483 3.63 0.59 -7.33
C THR A 483 3.34 -0.90 -7.20
N TYR A 484 3.23 -1.62 -8.32
CA TYR A 484 2.94 -3.07 -8.33
C TYR A 484 3.53 -3.77 -9.55
N GLU A 485 3.63 -5.10 -9.53
CA GLU A 485 4.03 -5.91 -10.69
C GLU A 485 2.79 -6.51 -11.39
N LEU A 486 2.83 -6.53 -12.72
CA LEU A 486 1.82 -7.05 -13.64
C LEU A 486 2.43 -8.21 -14.44
N ASP A 487 1.77 -9.37 -14.57
CA ASP A 487 2.16 -10.35 -15.59
C ASP A 487 1.55 -9.95 -16.94
N GLN A 488 2.42 -9.69 -17.93
CA GLN A 488 2.00 -9.33 -19.28
C GLN A 488 1.65 -10.57 -20.14
N GLY A 489 1.82 -11.80 -19.62
CA GLY A 489 1.66 -13.04 -20.38
C GLY A 489 2.74 -13.27 -21.44
N THR A 490 3.87 -12.56 -21.33
CA THR A 490 4.99 -12.58 -22.29
C THR A 490 5.99 -13.72 -22.02
N GLU A 491 6.84 -14.02 -23.01
CA GLU A 491 8.07 -14.77 -22.76
C GLU A 491 8.99 -14.01 -21.77
N LYS A 492 9.84 -14.75 -21.04
CA LYS A 492 10.81 -14.17 -20.11
C LYS A 492 11.78 -13.25 -20.83
N PHE A 493 12.06 -12.08 -20.23
CA PHE A 493 13.10 -11.16 -20.66
C PHE A 493 14.12 -10.89 -19.54
N LEU A 494 15.32 -10.48 -19.94
CA LEU A 494 16.43 -10.19 -19.03
C LEU A 494 16.40 -8.72 -18.62
N VAL A 495 16.56 -8.47 -17.32
CA VAL A 495 16.85 -7.15 -16.75
C VAL A 495 18.16 -7.21 -15.99
N LEU A 496 19.09 -6.33 -16.32
CA LEU A 496 20.36 -6.17 -15.61
C LEU A 496 20.41 -4.79 -14.97
N GLY A 497 21.03 -4.68 -13.81
CA GLY A 497 21.35 -3.37 -13.24
C GLY A 497 22.46 -3.42 -12.20
N ALA A 498 23.08 -2.27 -11.97
CA ALA A 498 24.11 -2.09 -10.95
C ALA A 498 24.12 -0.66 -10.44
N ASP A 499 24.43 -0.48 -9.16
CA ASP A 499 24.59 0.83 -8.54
C ASP A 499 25.71 0.82 -7.49
N ALA A 500 26.25 2.00 -7.19
CA ALA A 500 27.32 2.15 -6.21
C ALA A 500 27.34 3.56 -5.63
N GLN A 501 27.78 3.67 -4.38
CA GLN A 501 27.98 4.90 -3.64
C GLN A 501 29.28 4.77 -2.79
N LEU A 502 30.20 5.71 -2.97
CA LEU A 502 31.57 5.72 -2.44
C LEU A 502 31.81 6.99 -1.61
N ARG A 503 32.11 6.82 -0.32
CA ARG A 503 32.48 7.90 0.60
C ARG A 503 33.96 8.27 0.44
N LEU A 504 34.20 9.50 0.01
CA LEU A 504 35.51 10.11 -0.17
C LEU A 504 35.88 10.90 1.10
N GLY A 505 36.28 10.15 2.13
CA GLY A 505 36.54 10.70 3.46
C GLY A 505 35.25 10.99 4.23
N GLU A 506 35.31 11.92 5.18
CA GLU A 506 34.20 12.24 6.08
C GLU A 506 33.11 13.10 5.42
N ASN A 507 33.46 13.83 4.35
CA ASN A 507 32.65 14.89 3.76
C ASN A 507 32.24 14.68 2.29
N GLY A 508 32.95 13.87 1.50
CA GLY A 508 32.61 13.62 0.10
C GLY A 508 31.87 12.29 -0.09
N GLU A 509 30.97 12.22 -1.06
CA GLU A 509 30.33 10.98 -1.51
C GLU A 509 30.11 11.03 -3.03
N VAL A 510 30.32 9.93 -3.75
CA VAL A 510 30.17 9.86 -5.22
C VAL A 510 29.53 8.54 -5.58
N GLY A 511 28.60 8.53 -6.53
CA GLY A 511 27.94 7.30 -6.95
C GLY A 511 27.29 7.35 -8.32
N GLY A 512 26.44 6.37 -8.59
CA GLY A 512 25.71 6.24 -9.84
C GLY A 512 24.83 5.00 -9.89
N SER A 513 24.19 4.79 -11.05
CA SER A 513 23.41 3.59 -11.36
C SER A 513 23.43 3.30 -12.86
N VAL A 514 23.16 2.07 -13.25
CA VAL A 514 22.91 1.64 -14.63
C VAL A 514 21.87 0.52 -14.65
N VAL A 515 20.96 0.55 -15.61
CA VAL A 515 19.90 -0.45 -15.82
C VAL A 515 19.72 -0.71 -17.31
N ASP A 516 19.46 -1.97 -17.68
CA ASP A 516 19.14 -2.46 -19.01
C ASP A 516 18.02 -3.49 -18.89
N ASP A 517 16.78 -3.03 -19.06
CA ASP A 517 15.52 -3.81 -19.02
C ASP A 517 15.07 -4.10 -20.46
N ARG A 518 15.11 -5.38 -20.85
CA ARG A 518 14.90 -5.82 -22.23
C ARG A 518 13.48 -6.33 -22.50
N ASN A 519 12.48 -5.72 -21.85
CA ASN A 519 11.07 -6.04 -22.07
C ASN A 519 10.70 -5.89 -23.56
N PRO A 520 10.19 -6.93 -24.23
CA PRO A 520 9.93 -6.91 -25.68
C PRO A 520 8.74 -6.03 -26.09
N PHE A 521 8.07 -5.40 -25.13
CA PHE A 521 7.00 -4.41 -25.34
C PHE A 521 7.32 -3.02 -24.75
N ALA A 522 8.49 -2.85 -24.11
CA ALA A 522 8.88 -1.62 -23.42
C ALA A 522 10.38 -1.64 -23.05
N GLU A 523 11.29 -1.73 -24.03
CA GLU A 523 12.75 -1.66 -23.76
C GLU A 523 13.06 -0.39 -22.94
N PHE A 524 13.82 -0.51 -21.85
CA PHE A 524 14.19 0.60 -20.99
C PHE A 524 15.64 0.48 -20.50
N GLN A 525 16.46 1.47 -20.86
CA GLN A 525 17.85 1.60 -20.44
C GLN A 525 18.04 2.94 -19.71
N MET A 526 18.82 2.92 -18.63
CA MET A 526 19.13 4.11 -17.84
C MET A 526 20.58 4.08 -17.35
N GLY A 527 21.22 5.25 -17.28
CA GLY A 527 22.47 5.44 -16.57
C GLY A 527 22.45 6.75 -15.77
N SER A 528 23.07 6.77 -14.59
CA SER A 528 23.21 7.99 -13.77
C SER A 528 24.56 8.08 -13.05
N ALA A 529 24.94 9.30 -12.70
CA ALA A 529 26.08 9.62 -11.84
C ALA A 529 25.69 10.74 -10.86
N ASN A 530 26.15 10.65 -9.61
CA ASN A 530 25.92 11.64 -8.56
C ASN A 530 27.19 11.97 -7.77
N VAL A 531 27.23 13.17 -7.19
CA VAL A 531 28.28 13.68 -6.31
C VAL A 531 27.65 14.46 -5.16
N GLY A 532 27.95 14.07 -3.93
CA GLY A 532 27.66 14.80 -2.70
C GLY A 532 28.92 15.37 -2.06
N TYR A 533 28.82 16.57 -1.49
CA TYR A 533 29.92 17.15 -0.71
C TYR A 533 29.41 18.01 0.46
N ARG A 534 29.85 17.68 1.67
CA ARG A 534 29.63 18.47 2.89
C ARG A 534 30.73 19.53 3.02
N LEU A 535 30.37 20.78 2.77
CA LEU A 535 31.27 21.94 2.86
C LEU A 535 31.54 22.36 4.32
N GLY A 536 30.69 21.95 5.25
CA GLY A 536 30.81 22.11 6.70
C GLY A 536 29.64 21.41 7.40
N GLU A 537 29.63 21.33 8.73
CA GLU A 537 28.60 20.62 9.52
C GLU A 537 27.16 20.89 9.03
N ASN A 538 26.92 22.16 8.68
CA ASN A 538 25.63 22.72 8.31
C ASN A 538 25.46 23.00 6.80
N THR A 539 26.41 22.64 5.94
CA THR A 539 26.44 23.04 4.52
C THR A 539 26.68 21.85 3.59
N TRP A 540 25.79 21.64 2.60
CA TRP A 540 25.87 20.52 1.65
C TRP A 540 25.69 20.97 0.19
N LEU A 541 26.36 20.28 -0.72
CA LEU A 541 26.18 20.34 -2.16
C LEU A 541 25.86 18.93 -2.66
N VAL A 542 24.90 18.78 -3.56
CA VAL A 542 24.61 17.55 -4.32
C VAL A 542 24.47 17.90 -5.79
N ALA A 543 25.02 17.08 -6.67
CA ALA A 543 24.79 17.13 -8.12
C ALA A 543 24.50 15.73 -8.65
N GLU A 544 23.59 15.60 -9.61
CA GLU A 544 23.24 14.34 -10.27
C GLU A 544 22.95 14.57 -11.76
N ALA A 545 23.34 13.63 -12.61
CA ALA A 545 22.92 13.56 -14.00
C ALA A 545 22.47 12.14 -14.35
N ALA A 546 21.48 12.03 -15.22
CA ALA A 546 20.92 10.76 -15.70
C ALA A 546 20.58 10.83 -17.19
N ARG A 547 20.66 9.68 -17.87
CA ARG A 547 20.20 9.46 -19.25
C ARG A 547 19.22 8.30 -19.26
N THR A 548 18.13 8.44 -20.01
CA THR A 548 17.18 7.35 -20.28
C THR A 548 17.06 7.10 -21.78
N ARG A 549 16.81 5.84 -22.13
CA ARG A 549 16.53 5.36 -23.48
C ARG A 549 15.38 4.36 -23.38
N SER A 550 14.25 4.63 -24.04
CA SER A 550 13.03 3.85 -23.82
C SER A 550 12.17 3.68 -25.08
N GLU A 551 11.48 2.55 -25.22
CA GLU A 551 10.48 2.34 -26.27
C GLU A 551 9.11 2.89 -25.86
N VAL A 552 8.57 3.83 -26.65
CA VAL A 552 7.29 4.50 -26.40
C VAL A 552 6.30 4.25 -27.53
N ASN A 553 5.01 4.16 -27.17
CA ASN A 553 3.85 4.18 -28.05
C ASN A 553 3.90 3.23 -29.27
N THR A 554 4.38 2.00 -29.08
CA THR A 554 4.36 0.95 -30.11
C THR A 554 3.26 -0.10 -29.86
N ASN A 555 2.76 -0.20 -28.63
CA ASN A 555 1.73 -1.14 -28.20
C ASN A 555 0.92 -0.59 -27.01
N SER A 556 -0.17 -1.27 -26.62
CA SER A 556 -1.09 -0.82 -25.56
C SER A 556 -0.47 -0.72 -24.16
N ILE A 557 0.72 -1.30 -23.93
CA ILE A 557 1.38 -1.38 -22.62
C ILE A 557 2.48 -0.30 -22.48
N ASN A 558 2.98 0.29 -23.57
CA ASN A 558 3.95 1.40 -23.55
C ASN A 558 3.36 2.75 -24.02
N GLN A 559 2.10 3.01 -23.71
CA GLN A 559 1.45 4.31 -23.99
C GLN A 559 1.84 5.37 -22.94
N TYR A 560 2.40 6.51 -23.38
CA TYR A 560 2.95 7.57 -22.50
C TYR A 560 2.27 8.94 -22.69
N GLY A 561 1.31 9.26 -21.83
CA GLY A 561 0.40 10.44 -21.87
C GLY A 561 0.99 11.87 -21.92
N THR A 562 2.31 12.04 -22.07
CA THR A 562 2.98 13.36 -22.01
C THR A 562 3.04 14.07 -23.37
N PRO A 563 3.03 15.42 -23.42
CA PRO A 563 3.04 16.18 -24.67
C PRO A 563 4.25 15.92 -25.58
N ALA A 564 5.41 15.61 -25.00
CA ALA A 564 6.61 15.24 -25.74
C ALA A 564 6.52 13.89 -26.43
N LEU A 565 5.99 12.89 -25.73
CA LEU A 565 6.00 11.52 -26.20
C LEU A 565 4.80 11.21 -27.09
N GLN A 566 3.69 11.96 -26.99
CA GLN A 566 2.44 11.69 -27.73
C GLN A 566 2.57 11.55 -29.25
N GLY A 567 3.49 12.31 -29.86
CA GLY A 567 3.76 12.27 -31.31
C GLY A 567 4.90 11.33 -31.71
N LEU A 568 5.54 10.66 -30.74
CA LEU A 568 6.69 9.79 -30.93
C LEU A 568 6.27 8.32 -30.77
N SER A 569 6.89 7.43 -31.56
CA SER A 569 6.69 5.99 -31.49
C SER A 569 8.01 5.28 -31.81
N GLY A 570 8.34 4.24 -31.03
CA GLY A 570 9.64 3.56 -31.06
C GLY A 570 10.59 4.05 -29.97
N LEU A 571 11.90 3.88 -30.18
CA LEU A 571 12.92 4.23 -29.20
C LEU A 571 13.17 5.75 -29.15
N VAL A 572 13.10 6.33 -27.96
CA VAL A 572 13.46 7.73 -27.66
C VAL A 572 14.61 7.78 -26.64
N GLU A 573 15.39 8.86 -26.66
CA GLU A 573 16.51 9.12 -25.74
C GLU A 573 16.42 10.53 -25.18
N GLY A 574 16.75 10.72 -23.89
CA GLY A 574 16.76 12.02 -23.23
C GLY A 574 17.62 12.07 -21.98
N ASP A 575 18.15 13.25 -21.68
CA ASP A 575 19.00 13.52 -20.51
C ASP A 575 18.23 14.32 -19.43
N ALA A 576 18.69 14.20 -18.19
CA ALA A 576 18.30 15.06 -17.08
C ALA A 576 19.49 15.32 -16.13
N TRP A 577 19.48 16.47 -15.46
CA TRP A 577 20.47 16.83 -14.45
C TRP A 577 19.83 17.65 -13.31
N ARG A 578 20.47 17.67 -12.15
CA ARG A 578 20.13 18.57 -11.03
C ARG A 578 21.35 18.90 -10.18
N VAL A 579 21.29 20.06 -9.51
CA VAL A 579 22.23 20.54 -8.50
C VAL A 579 21.42 21.13 -7.33
N GLU A 580 21.76 20.77 -6.10
CA GLU A 580 21.23 21.38 -4.88
C GLU A 580 22.37 21.84 -3.97
N LEU A 581 22.35 23.09 -3.54
CA LEU A 581 23.26 23.67 -2.56
C LEU A 581 22.44 24.18 -1.36
N GLY A 582 22.71 23.66 -0.17
CA GLY A 582 22.00 24.00 1.06
C GLY A 582 22.91 24.40 2.22
N HIS A 583 22.40 25.29 3.07
CA HIS A 583 22.95 25.66 4.37
C HIS A 583 21.80 25.88 5.35
N ALA A 584 21.85 25.26 6.52
CA ALA A 584 20.85 25.43 7.59
C ALA A 584 21.56 25.90 8.86
N GLY A 585 21.23 27.07 9.39
CA GLY A 585 22.05 27.73 10.42
C GLY A 585 21.25 28.71 11.28
N ALA A 586 21.58 28.75 12.57
CA ALA A 586 20.83 29.50 13.57
C ALA A 586 20.55 30.97 13.16
N ALA A 587 21.52 31.65 12.54
CA ALA A 587 21.34 33.02 12.04
C ALA A 587 20.96 33.12 10.55
N PHE A 588 21.21 32.10 9.74
CA PHE A 588 21.15 32.15 8.28
C PHE A 588 20.82 30.78 7.69
N ASP A 589 19.76 30.72 6.89
CA ASP A 589 19.41 29.56 6.07
C ASP A 589 19.46 29.94 4.58
N PHE A 590 19.86 28.98 3.76
CA PHE A 590 19.97 29.13 2.31
C PHE A 590 19.73 27.77 1.63
N LYS A 591 18.93 27.74 0.57
CA LYS A 591 18.83 26.61 -0.33
C LYS A 591 18.67 27.09 -1.77
N ALA A 592 19.53 26.62 -2.65
CA ALA A 592 19.44 26.79 -4.10
C ALA A 592 19.29 25.41 -4.75
N PHE A 593 18.37 25.30 -5.70
CA PHE A 593 18.13 24.13 -6.52
C PHE A 593 18.09 24.56 -7.99
N ALA A 594 18.67 23.76 -8.86
CA ALA A 594 18.58 23.90 -10.31
C ALA A 594 18.54 22.49 -10.92
N GLY A 595 17.49 22.17 -11.67
CA GLY A 595 17.35 20.88 -12.34
C GLY A 595 16.59 21.00 -13.65
N GLN A 596 16.88 20.09 -14.57
CA GLN A 596 16.39 20.17 -15.94
C GLN A 596 16.35 18.76 -16.54
N SER A 597 15.32 18.49 -17.35
CA SER A 597 15.15 17.27 -18.13
C SER A 597 14.75 17.61 -19.57
N ASP A 598 15.19 16.80 -20.53
CA ASP A 598 14.75 16.92 -21.92
C ASP A 598 13.37 16.29 -22.13
N PRO A 599 12.59 16.73 -23.14
CA PRO A 599 11.25 16.22 -23.44
C PRO A 599 11.14 14.68 -23.52
N ALA A 600 12.18 14.02 -24.02
CA ALA A 600 12.24 12.57 -24.16
C ALA A 600 12.86 11.83 -22.94
N PHE A 601 13.20 12.52 -21.85
CA PHE A 601 13.63 11.87 -20.61
C PHE A 601 12.45 11.16 -19.94
N ASN A 602 12.60 9.86 -19.67
CA ASN A 602 11.49 8.98 -19.32
C ASN A 602 11.86 8.04 -18.18
N ASN A 603 11.83 8.53 -16.94
CA ASN A 603 11.87 7.70 -15.74
C ASN A 603 10.67 8.02 -14.83
N GLN A 604 9.73 7.08 -14.68
CA GLN A 604 8.55 7.23 -13.83
C GLN A 604 8.88 7.29 -12.32
N ALA A 605 10.07 6.85 -11.90
CA ALA A 605 10.56 6.99 -10.53
C ALA A 605 11.28 8.33 -10.25
N SER A 606 11.48 9.18 -11.27
CA SER A 606 12.04 10.52 -11.13
C SER A 606 10.95 11.56 -10.80
N PRO A 607 11.20 12.53 -9.89
CA PRO A 607 10.31 13.68 -9.69
C PRO A 607 10.45 14.74 -10.79
N LEU A 608 11.59 14.78 -11.49
CA LEU A 608 11.70 15.52 -12.76
C LEU A 608 11.19 14.60 -13.88
N TYR A 609 9.96 14.83 -14.30
CA TYR A 609 9.36 14.25 -15.51
C TYR A 609 10.04 14.79 -16.78
N GLY A 610 9.79 14.18 -17.94
CA GLY A 610 10.33 14.64 -19.22
C GLY A 610 9.94 16.08 -19.57
N GLY A 611 10.90 16.85 -20.06
CA GLY A 611 10.71 18.20 -20.58
C GLY A 611 10.43 19.26 -19.52
N ARG A 612 11.17 19.28 -18.41
CA ARG A 612 11.00 20.27 -17.33
C ARG A 612 12.29 21.04 -17.05
N GLY A 613 12.16 22.31 -16.67
CA GLY A 613 13.20 23.09 -16.02
C GLY A 613 12.67 23.56 -14.66
N GLU A 614 13.48 23.46 -13.61
CA GLU A 614 13.08 23.75 -12.24
C GLU A 614 14.23 24.39 -11.47
N TYR A 615 14.10 25.67 -11.17
CA TYR A 615 15.10 26.46 -10.48
C TYR A 615 14.45 27.15 -9.28
N SER A 616 15.01 26.98 -8.09
CA SER A 616 14.53 27.69 -6.90
C SER A 616 15.68 28.15 -6.01
N LEU A 617 15.45 29.25 -5.33
CA LEU A 617 16.34 29.89 -4.39
C LEU A 617 15.51 30.32 -3.19
N SER A 618 15.95 29.99 -1.99
CA SER A 618 15.32 30.45 -0.75
C SER A 618 16.41 30.82 0.24
N THR A 619 16.24 31.93 0.94
CA THR A 619 17.14 32.34 2.01
C THR A 619 16.40 33.10 3.09
N ARG A 620 16.82 32.86 4.34
CA ARG A 620 16.25 33.44 5.56
C ARG A 620 17.39 33.92 6.44
N TYR A 621 17.28 35.12 6.98
CA TYR A 621 18.34 35.73 7.80
C TYR A 621 17.76 36.33 9.08
N ARG A 622 18.04 35.69 10.22
CA ARG A 622 17.58 36.10 11.55
C ARG A 622 18.51 37.17 12.09
N LEU A 623 18.13 38.44 11.91
CA LEU A 623 18.87 39.60 12.43
C LEU A 623 18.90 39.62 13.97
N ASN A 624 17.85 39.08 14.59
CA ASN A 624 17.66 38.83 16.03
C ASN A 624 16.28 38.16 16.24
N GLU A 625 15.95 37.82 17.49
CA GLU A 625 14.68 37.21 17.94
C GLU A 625 13.38 37.94 17.55
N ARG A 626 13.45 39.12 16.91
CA ARG A 626 12.29 39.90 16.44
C ARG A 626 12.24 40.11 14.94
N PHE A 627 13.35 39.96 14.23
CA PHE A 627 13.47 40.35 12.81
C PHE A 627 14.13 39.25 11.99
N GLU A 628 13.39 38.64 11.07
CA GLU A 628 13.94 37.75 10.04
C GLU A 628 13.70 38.36 8.65
N LEU A 629 14.76 38.52 7.85
CA LEU A 629 14.64 38.85 6.42
C LEU A 629 14.50 37.57 5.59
N TYR A 630 13.87 37.66 4.42
CA TYR A 630 13.83 36.57 3.45
C TYR A 630 13.90 37.08 2.02
N ALA A 631 14.41 36.22 1.15
CA ALA A 631 14.20 36.28 -0.28
C ALA A 631 13.98 34.86 -0.81
N GLU A 632 13.01 34.71 -1.69
CA GLU A 632 12.63 33.44 -2.32
C GLU A 632 12.43 33.69 -3.82
N ALA A 633 13.05 32.91 -4.69
CA ALA A 633 12.89 33.00 -6.14
C ALA A 633 12.63 31.61 -6.72
N LEU A 634 11.79 31.56 -7.73
CA LEU A 634 11.35 30.35 -8.45
C LEU A 634 11.35 30.67 -9.94
N ARG A 635 11.81 29.73 -10.76
CA ARG A 635 11.59 29.67 -12.22
C ARG A 635 11.27 28.22 -12.56
N SER A 636 10.08 27.99 -13.08
CA SER A 636 9.63 26.68 -13.55
C SER A 636 9.35 26.76 -15.05
N GLU A 637 9.83 25.78 -15.80
CA GLU A 637 9.72 25.71 -17.26
C GLU A 637 9.04 24.38 -17.64
N ASP A 638 8.08 24.46 -18.55
CA ASP A 638 7.74 23.36 -19.43
C ASP A 638 8.57 23.51 -20.72
N ARG A 639 9.44 22.54 -20.97
CA ARG A 639 10.36 22.48 -22.12
C ARG A 639 9.82 21.62 -23.25
N ASN A 640 8.59 21.12 -23.14
CA ASN A 640 7.90 20.40 -24.20
C ASN A 640 7.53 21.36 -25.37
N PRO A 641 7.14 20.84 -26.55
CA PRO A 641 6.70 21.69 -27.65
C PRO A 641 5.56 22.63 -27.21
N ASP A 642 5.70 23.92 -27.54
CA ASP A 642 4.78 25.00 -27.16
C ASP A 642 4.59 25.20 -25.63
N GLY A 643 5.50 24.67 -24.79
CA GLY A 643 5.48 24.80 -23.32
C GLY A 643 5.64 26.23 -22.80
N GLY A 644 5.17 26.47 -21.57
CA GLY A 644 5.22 27.77 -20.89
C GLY A 644 6.30 27.87 -19.81
N GLU A 645 6.51 29.07 -19.27
CA GLU A 645 7.43 29.32 -18.14
C GLU A 645 6.79 30.21 -17.07
N ARG A 646 7.18 30.04 -15.81
CA ARG A 646 6.68 30.81 -14.66
C ARG A 646 7.81 31.18 -13.72
N GLU A 647 8.09 32.47 -13.61
CA GLU A 647 9.00 33.06 -12.63
C GLU A 647 8.22 33.70 -11.47
N SER A 648 8.73 33.55 -10.25
CA SER A 648 8.19 34.22 -9.05
C SER A 648 9.34 34.57 -8.11
N ALA A 649 9.63 35.86 -7.95
CA ALA A 649 10.62 36.39 -7.01
C ALA A 649 9.93 37.20 -5.90
N SER A 650 10.21 36.87 -4.64
CA SER A 650 9.74 37.60 -3.48
C SER A 650 10.88 37.96 -2.52
N ALA A 651 10.71 39.06 -1.80
CA ALA A 651 11.61 39.47 -0.72
C ALA A 651 10.86 40.27 0.33
N GLY A 652 11.22 40.14 1.60
CA GLY A 652 10.50 40.82 2.67
C GLY A 652 11.10 40.68 4.07
N THR A 653 10.32 41.08 5.07
CA THR A 653 10.71 41.07 6.48
C THR A 653 9.59 40.54 7.37
N ARG A 654 9.95 39.63 8.28
CA ARG A 654 9.17 39.24 9.46
C ARG A 654 9.49 40.20 10.58
N VAL A 655 8.47 40.72 11.23
CA VAL A 655 8.57 41.46 12.49
C VAL A 655 7.71 40.76 13.53
N LYS A 656 8.35 40.00 14.41
CA LYS A 656 7.71 39.48 15.62
C LYS A 656 7.59 40.61 16.64
N VAL A 657 6.48 41.33 16.55
CA VAL A 657 6.15 42.54 17.35
C VAL A 657 6.01 42.19 18.83
N THR A 658 5.40 41.04 19.12
CA THR A 658 5.34 40.42 20.46
C THR A 658 5.38 38.90 20.32
N ASP A 659 5.51 38.16 21.43
CA ASP A 659 5.40 36.69 21.42
C ASP A 659 4.00 36.15 21.05
N LYS A 660 3.03 37.05 20.81
CA LYS A 660 1.69 36.72 20.30
C LYS A 660 1.33 37.37 18.97
N LEU A 661 2.12 38.29 18.44
CA LEU A 661 1.83 39.02 17.20
C LEU A 661 3.08 39.10 16.31
N THR A 662 2.97 38.55 15.11
CA THR A 662 3.95 38.73 14.03
C THR A 662 3.27 39.39 12.84
N LEU A 663 3.96 40.39 12.28
CA LEU A 663 3.65 41.02 11.01
C LEU A 663 4.70 40.60 9.99
N ASP A 664 4.36 40.65 8.72
CA ASP A 664 5.28 40.42 7.61
C ASP A 664 4.84 41.26 6.42
N PHE A 665 5.86 41.78 5.75
CA PHE A 665 5.78 42.75 4.67
C PHE A 665 6.74 42.27 3.59
N GLY A 666 6.20 41.94 2.42
CA GLY A 666 6.95 41.46 1.27
C GLY A 666 6.58 42.20 0.00
N TYR A 667 7.50 42.17 -0.95
CA TYR A 667 7.27 42.43 -2.36
C TYR A 667 7.32 41.10 -3.10
N ARG A 668 6.44 40.88 -4.09
CA ARG A 668 6.46 39.71 -4.97
C ARG A 668 6.29 40.14 -6.42
N ALA A 669 7.24 39.79 -7.28
CA ALA A 669 7.11 39.84 -8.73
C ALA A 669 6.80 38.43 -9.26
N ILE A 670 5.82 38.31 -10.14
CA ILE A 670 5.56 37.12 -10.96
C ILE A 670 5.70 37.52 -12.43
N ARG A 671 6.30 36.67 -13.25
CA ARG A 671 6.31 36.74 -14.72
C ARG A 671 5.93 35.36 -15.24
N GLU A 672 5.02 35.26 -16.20
CA GLU A 672 4.43 33.99 -16.60
C GLU A 672 4.09 34.00 -18.10
N THR A 673 4.59 33.01 -18.84
CA THR A 673 4.41 32.88 -20.29
C THR A 673 3.53 31.67 -20.57
N VAL A 674 2.35 31.90 -21.16
CA VAL A 674 1.32 30.86 -21.36
C VAL A 674 1.77 29.81 -22.38
N GLY A 675 1.77 28.54 -21.99
CA GLY A 675 2.02 27.40 -22.87
C GLY A 675 0.77 26.79 -23.49
N ALA A 676 0.95 25.95 -24.52
CA ALA A 676 -0.05 25.01 -24.99
C ALA A 676 -0.12 23.78 -24.06
N TYR A 677 -1.28 23.15 -23.99
CA TYR A 677 -1.50 22.01 -23.10
C TYR A 677 -2.36 20.95 -23.78
N TYR A 678 -1.72 19.82 -24.12
CA TYR A 678 -2.33 18.70 -24.80
C TYR A 678 -2.09 17.43 -23.99
N THR A 679 -3.14 16.92 -23.35
CA THR A 679 -3.08 15.71 -22.52
C THR A 679 -3.81 14.56 -23.19
N TRP A 680 -3.06 13.61 -23.73
CA TRP A 680 -3.65 12.41 -24.32
C TRP A 680 -3.83 11.33 -23.25
N ALA A 681 -5.04 11.27 -22.70
CA ALA A 681 -5.54 10.09 -22.01
C ALA A 681 -6.32 9.22 -23.01
N THR A 682 -6.30 7.89 -22.83
CA THR A 682 -7.28 7.01 -23.47
C THR A 682 -8.65 7.23 -22.80
N ASN A 683 -9.40 8.19 -23.34
CA ASN A 683 -10.62 8.76 -22.75
C ASN A 683 -11.71 7.71 -22.44
N SER A 684 -11.82 7.33 -21.18
CA SER A 684 -13.03 6.77 -20.58
C SER A 684 -13.65 7.80 -19.64
N GLY A 685 -14.58 8.61 -20.16
CA GLY A 685 -15.36 9.55 -19.34
C GLY A 685 -16.25 8.84 -18.33
N TYR A 686 -16.95 9.62 -17.49
CA TYR A 686 -17.95 9.07 -16.57
C TYR A 686 -18.96 8.22 -17.34
N GLY A 687 -19.11 6.96 -16.95
CA GLY A 687 -19.91 5.99 -17.72
C GLY A 687 -19.26 5.42 -18.98
N ASN A 688 -17.92 5.26 -19.01
CA ASN A 688 -17.23 4.53 -20.08
C ASN A 688 -16.21 3.48 -19.56
N ILE A 689 -16.44 2.97 -18.34
CA ILE A 689 -15.61 1.98 -17.65
C ILE A 689 -16.00 0.54 -18.00
N GLY A 690 -15.00 -0.33 -18.19
CA GLY A 690 -15.21 -1.76 -18.44
C GLY A 690 -15.75 -2.51 -17.22
N GLY A 691 -16.34 -3.67 -17.45
CA GLY A 691 -16.75 -4.59 -16.38
C GLY A 691 -15.57 -5.37 -15.79
N LEU A 692 -15.79 -6.66 -15.52
CA LEU A 692 -14.73 -7.63 -15.22
C LEU A 692 -13.82 -7.85 -16.45
N SER A 693 -14.32 -7.55 -17.66
CA SER A 693 -13.58 -7.54 -18.92
C SER A 693 -12.65 -6.34 -19.14
N GLY A 694 -12.64 -5.33 -18.25
CA GLY A 694 -11.92 -4.07 -18.43
C GLY A 694 -10.42 -4.24 -18.71
N GLY A 695 -9.99 -3.89 -19.93
CA GLY A 695 -8.62 -4.08 -20.41
C GLY A 695 -7.63 -2.96 -20.03
N TYR A 696 -6.35 -3.18 -20.36
CA TYR A 696 -5.17 -2.35 -20.03
C TYR A 696 -5.20 -0.86 -20.41
N ALA A 697 -6.27 -0.35 -21.03
CA ALA A 697 -6.43 1.05 -21.45
C ALA A 697 -7.67 1.75 -20.84
N THR A 698 -8.62 0.99 -20.32
CA THR A 698 -9.90 1.50 -19.74
C THR A 698 -10.02 1.22 -18.25
N GLY A 699 -9.36 0.14 -17.77
CA GLY A 699 -9.44 -0.32 -16.39
C GLY A 699 -10.72 -1.10 -16.08
N ALA A 700 -10.66 -1.90 -15.01
CA ALA A 700 -11.85 -2.51 -14.42
C ALA A 700 -12.64 -1.44 -13.65
N GLY A 701 -13.93 -1.32 -13.93
CA GLY A 701 -14.77 -0.26 -13.40
C GLY A 701 -14.96 -0.30 -11.87
N GLY A 702 -15.34 0.84 -11.29
CA GLY A 702 -15.78 0.92 -9.88
C GLY A 702 -14.76 1.48 -8.87
N GLY A 703 -13.85 2.36 -9.31
CA GLY A 703 -13.22 3.32 -8.40
C GLY A 703 -14.24 4.30 -7.79
N ALA A 704 -13.86 5.06 -6.76
CA ALA A 704 -14.77 5.90 -5.97
C ALA A 704 -15.51 7.02 -6.75
N LEU A 705 -15.04 7.39 -7.95
CA LEU A 705 -15.54 8.51 -8.78
C LEU A 705 -15.71 8.14 -10.27
N GLY A 706 -15.86 6.84 -10.60
CA GLY A 706 -16.09 6.36 -11.97
C GLY A 706 -14.90 6.37 -12.93
N TYR A 707 -13.78 7.01 -12.58
CA TYR A 707 -12.60 7.09 -13.43
C TYR A 707 -11.72 5.83 -13.38
N GLY A 708 -11.53 5.20 -14.54
CA GLY A 708 -10.27 4.53 -14.88
C GLY A 708 -9.26 5.54 -15.42
N GLN A 709 -7.96 5.21 -15.32
CA GLN A 709 -6.82 5.93 -15.94
C GLN A 709 -6.84 7.47 -15.86
N GLN A 710 -6.34 7.99 -14.74
CA GLN A 710 -5.95 9.40 -14.62
C GLN A 710 -4.44 9.53 -14.81
N PRO A 711 -3.95 10.03 -15.97
CA PRO A 711 -2.53 10.24 -16.19
C PRO A 711 -2.01 11.39 -15.31
N LEU A 712 -0.73 11.36 -14.97
CA LEU A 712 -0.06 12.51 -14.36
C LEU A 712 0.21 13.57 -15.42
N ASP A 713 -0.14 14.81 -15.07
CA ASP A 713 0.27 16.01 -15.76
C ASP A 713 1.80 16.15 -15.69
N PRO A 714 2.54 16.25 -16.80
CA PRO A 714 3.98 16.46 -16.74
C PRO A 714 4.36 17.90 -16.36
N SER A 715 3.50 18.89 -16.63
CA SER A 715 3.72 20.30 -16.26
C SER A 715 3.53 20.55 -14.76
N THR A 716 2.76 19.71 -14.05
CA THR A 716 2.58 19.84 -12.59
C THR A 716 2.94 18.61 -11.76
N GLY A 717 3.05 17.42 -12.34
CA GLY A 717 3.14 16.17 -11.58
C GLY A 717 1.84 15.80 -10.86
N LEU A 718 0.72 16.46 -11.14
CA LEU A 718 -0.59 16.21 -10.51
C LEU A 718 -1.48 15.32 -11.40
N PRO A 719 -2.38 14.50 -10.84
CA PRO A 719 -3.28 13.68 -11.65
C PRO A 719 -4.28 14.52 -12.46
N ILE A 720 -4.34 14.29 -13.78
CA ILE A 720 -5.26 14.96 -14.70
C ILE A 720 -6.63 14.30 -14.57
N ILE A 721 -7.59 15.04 -14.03
CA ILE A 721 -8.99 14.62 -13.94
C ILE A 721 -9.69 15.15 -15.21
N GLN A 722 -9.77 14.32 -16.25
CA GLN A 722 -10.34 14.75 -17.54
C GLN A 722 -11.88 14.72 -17.53
N ASN A 723 -12.47 15.89 -17.80
CA ASN A 723 -13.92 16.10 -17.85
C ASN A 723 -14.58 15.65 -19.17
N GLY A 724 -14.19 14.47 -19.70
CA GLY A 724 -14.92 13.74 -20.74
C GLY A 724 -14.94 14.37 -22.13
N THR A 725 -13.97 15.21 -22.48
CA THR A 725 -13.72 15.68 -23.86
C THR A 725 -12.22 15.74 -24.10
N SER A 726 -11.73 14.87 -24.98
CA SER A 726 -10.36 14.94 -25.51
C SER A 726 -10.24 16.12 -26.49
N ASN A 727 -9.53 17.18 -26.09
CA ASN A 727 -8.50 17.89 -26.87
C ASN A 727 -8.20 19.29 -26.30
N ASP A 728 -9.21 19.98 -25.75
CA ASP A 728 -9.11 21.39 -25.36
C ASP A 728 -9.13 21.57 -23.83
N VAL A 729 -7.95 21.43 -23.20
CA VAL A 729 -7.67 21.96 -21.85
C VAL A 729 -6.62 23.09 -21.98
N ALA A 730 -6.82 23.94 -22.99
CA ALA A 730 -5.96 25.09 -23.26
C ALA A 730 -6.28 26.26 -22.33
N SER A 731 -5.31 27.14 -22.10
CA SER A 731 -5.58 28.44 -21.50
C SER A 731 -6.61 29.23 -22.33
N GLY A 732 -7.40 30.09 -21.68
CA GLY A 732 -8.21 31.09 -22.35
C GLY A 732 -7.39 32.20 -23.03
N LEU A 733 -6.06 32.20 -22.85
CA LEU A 733 -5.09 33.10 -23.45
C LEU A 733 -4.28 32.36 -24.54
N PRO A 734 -3.85 33.05 -25.62
CA PRO A 734 -2.97 32.47 -26.63
C PRO A 734 -1.63 31.94 -26.05
N VAL A 735 -1.11 30.89 -26.67
CA VAL A 735 0.27 30.41 -26.45
C VAL A 735 1.26 31.56 -26.72
N GLY A 736 2.25 31.73 -25.84
CA GLY A 736 3.20 32.82 -25.88
C GLY A 736 2.65 34.16 -25.36
N THR A 737 1.50 34.17 -24.67
CA THR A 737 1.07 35.38 -23.92
C THR A 737 1.97 35.55 -22.70
N GLU A 738 2.77 36.61 -22.69
CA GLU A 738 3.51 37.07 -21.52
C GLU A 738 2.56 37.79 -20.55
N LEU A 739 2.69 37.49 -19.26
CA LEU A 739 1.93 38.08 -18.15
C LEU A 739 2.89 38.48 -17.03
N SER A 740 2.54 39.54 -16.29
CA SER A 740 3.41 40.16 -15.31
C SER A 740 2.63 40.75 -14.15
N SER A 741 2.96 40.41 -12.90
CA SER A 741 2.33 41.09 -11.76
C SER A 741 3.32 41.34 -10.64
N ASP A 742 3.46 42.60 -10.26
CA ASP A 742 4.23 43.05 -9.11
C ASP A 742 3.26 43.45 -8.01
N MET A 743 3.45 42.88 -6.82
CA MET A 743 2.51 42.93 -5.71
C MET A 743 3.20 43.29 -4.39
N LEU A 744 2.45 43.92 -3.50
CA LEU A 744 2.80 44.04 -2.09
C LEU A 744 2.03 43.01 -1.27
N ARG A 745 2.77 42.17 -0.53
CA ARG A 745 2.26 41.17 0.41
C ARG A 745 2.32 41.75 1.82
N PHE A 746 1.16 41.87 2.46
CA PHE A 746 1.04 42.14 3.89
C PHE A 746 0.33 40.97 4.58
N GLY A 747 0.56 40.81 5.88
CA GLY A 747 -0.35 40.01 6.69
C GLY A 747 -0.11 40.16 8.19
N LEU A 748 -0.80 39.30 8.93
CA LEU A 748 -0.87 39.30 10.37
C LEU A 748 -1.02 37.87 10.88
N GLY A 749 -0.18 37.48 11.85
CA GLY A 749 -0.29 36.25 12.61
C GLY A 749 -0.47 36.55 14.08
N TYR A 750 -1.58 36.10 14.66
CA TYR A 750 -1.97 36.42 16.02
C TYR A 750 -2.34 35.18 16.83
N ARG A 751 -1.48 34.84 17.79
CA ARG A 751 -1.70 33.85 18.86
C ARG A 751 -2.62 34.47 19.92
N ALA A 752 -3.90 34.60 19.57
CA ALA A 752 -4.95 35.20 20.40
C ALA A 752 -5.06 34.53 21.78
N SER A 753 -4.84 33.22 21.85
CA SER A 753 -4.58 32.50 23.10
C SER A 753 -3.58 31.37 22.83
N ASP A 754 -3.17 30.69 23.89
CA ASP A 754 -2.24 29.56 23.80
C ASP A 754 -2.93 28.32 23.15
N ARG A 755 -4.23 28.44 22.84
CA ARG A 755 -5.05 27.48 22.09
C ARG A 755 -5.65 28.05 20.81
N LEU A 756 -5.44 29.33 20.47
CA LEU A 756 -6.05 29.96 19.29
C LEU A 756 -5.03 30.80 18.53
N SER A 757 -4.77 30.40 17.29
CA SER A 757 -4.13 31.24 16.29
C SER A 757 -5.10 31.70 15.21
N LEU A 758 -4.88 32.92 14.75
CA LEU A 758 -5.48 33.49 13.55
C LEU A 758 -4.35 33.98 12.64
N GLY A 759 -4.43 33.64 11.37
CA GLY A 759 -3.57 34.16 10.31
C GLY A 759 -4.40 34.93 9.28
N GLY A 760 -3.84 35.98 8.71
CA GLY A 760 -4.44 36.71 7.59
C GLY A 760 -3.35 37.27 6.69
N GLU A 761 -3.58 37.23 5.39
CA GLU A 761 -2.62 37.65 4.37
C GLU A 761 -3.38 38.32 3.22
N VAL A 762 -2.79 39.38 2.67
CA VAL A 762 -3.26 40.13 1.52
C VAL A 762 -2.06 40.39 0.60
N GLU A 763 -2.04 39.76 -0.57
CA GLU A 763 -1.24 40.22 -1.72
C GLU A 763 -2.13 41.19 -2.53
N GLN A 764 -1.64 42.40 -2.78
CA GLN A 764 -2.31 43.43 -3.59
C GLN A 764 -1.39 43.84 -4.75
N ASP A 765 -1.91 43.89 -5.97
CA ASP A 765 -1.14 44.38 -7.13
C ASP A 765 -0.74 45.85 -6.99
N ILE A 766 0.38 46.19 -7.63
CA ILE A 766 0.89 47.57 -7.75
C ILE A 766 1.42 47.90 -9.16
N HIS A 767 1.76 46.91 -9.98
CA HIS A 767 2.18 47.09 -11.38
C HIS A 767 2.01 45.80 -12.20
N GLY A 768 1.78 45.94 -13.50
CA GLY A 768 1.46 44.83 -14.41
C GLY A 768 -0.03 44.53 -14.44
N GLU A 769 -0.36 43.28 -14.75
CA GLU A 769 -1.69 42.68 -14.69
C GLU A 769 -2.21 42.54 -13.25
N ASP A 770 -3.54 42.66 -13.09
CA ASP A 770 -4.26 42.47 -11.83
C ASP A 770 -3.90 41.11 -11.19
N ARG A 771 -3.48 41.11 -9.92
CA ARG A 771 -3.38 39.89 -9.10
C ARG A 771 -3.54 40.22 -7.63
N ASN A 772 -4.74 40.01 -7.11
CA ASN A 772 -5.08 40.22 -5.71
C ASN A 772 -5.40 38.89 -5.03
N ARG A 773 -4.83 38.66 -3.85
CA ARG A 773 -5.05 37.42 -3.07
C ARG A 773 -5.29 37.74 -1.62
N VAL A 774 -6.36 37.18 -1.04
CA VAL A 774 -6.69 37.27 0.38
C VAL A 774 -6.74 35.86 0.95
N ALA A 775 -5.89 35.56 1.92
CA ALA A 775 -5.93 34.29 2.65
C ALA A 775 -6.21 34.53 4.14
N LEU A 776 -7.03 33.68 4.74
CA LEU A 776 -7.40 33.70 6.15
C LEU A 776 -7.25 32.29 6.73
N GLY A 777 -6.52 32.18 7.85
CA GLY A 777 -6.30 30.94 8.58
C GLY A 777 -6.81 31.06 10.01
N ALA A 778 -7.39 29.97 10.54
CA ALA A 778 -7.67 29.81 11.95
C ALA A 778 -7.25 28.42 12.41
N ASP A 779 -6.67 28.32 13.59
CA ASP A 779 -6.31 27.05 14.22
C ASP A 779 -6.66 27.13 15.71
N PHE A 780 -7.57 26.26 16.14
CA PHE A 780 -8.09 26.22 17.51
C PHE A 780 -7.85 24.84 18.15
N GLN A 781 -6.91 24.80 19.09
CA GLN A 781 -6.59 23.64 19.92
C GLN A 781 -7.67 23.47 20.99
N LEU A 782 -8.79 22.88 20.60
CA LEU A 782 -9.97 22.65 21.43
C LEU A 782 -9.62 21.82 22.69
N ARG A 783 -8.73 20.83 22.52
CA ARG A 783 -8.08 20.02 23.57
C ARG A 783 -6.69 19.58 23.10
N GLU A 784 -5.90 18.98 23.99
CA GLU A 784 -4.50 18.60 23.76
C GLU A 784 -4.28 17.72 22.51
N ARG A 785 -5.17 16.75 22.21
CA ARG A 785 -5.29 16.07 20.90
C ARG A 785 -6.61 16.41 20.20
N SER A 786 -6.89 17.70 19.96
CA SER A 786 -8.03 18.14 19.13
C SER A 786 -7.81 19.54 18.55
N ARG A 787 -7.65 19.62 17.23
CA ARG A 787 -7.42 20.84 16.45
C ARG A 787 -8.54 21.02 15.42
N LEU A 788 -9.40 22.01 15.65
CA LEU A 788 -10.20 22.61 14.59
C LEU A 788 -9.29 23.51 13.77
N TYR A 789 -9.28 23.36 12.44
CA TYR A 789 -8.59 24.29 11.54
C TYR A 789 -9.54 24.81 10.47
N GLY A 790 -9.30 26.05 10.04
CA GLY A 790 -9.96 26.69 8.92
C GLY A 790 -8.93 27.38 8.02
N ARG A 791 -9.13 27.28 6.71
CA ARG A 791 -8.37 27.96 5.65
C ARG A 791 -9.36 28.49 4.64
N TYR A 792 -9.36 29.79 4.38
CA TYR A 792 -10.05 30.41 3.25
C TYR A 792 -9.02 31.15 2.42
N GLU A 793 -9.02 30.94 1.10
CA GLU A 793 -8.16 31.66 0.17
C GLU A 793 -9.01 32.14 -1.01
N LYS A 794 -8.85 33.41 -1.40
CA LYS A 794 -9.44 34.01 -2.60
C LYS A 794 -8.33 34.64 -3.42
N GLN A 795 -8.29 34.38 -4.72
CA GLN A 795 -7.38 35.04 -5.67
C GLN A 795 -8.19 35.55 -6.88
N THR A 796 -7.89 36.75 -7.36
CA THR A 796 -8.52 37.40 -8.52
C THR A 796 -7.48 37.99 -9.46
N GLY A 797 -7.74 37.94 -10.77
CA GLY A 797 -6.81 38.35 -11.82
C GLY A 797 -6.06 37.15 -12.38
N ILE A 798 -4.73 37.21 -12.47
CA ILE A 798 -3.90 36.05 -12.84
C ILE A 798 -4.12 34.89 -11.86
N SER A 799 -4.52 33.73 -12.38
CA SER A 799 -4.57 32.46 -11.64
C SER A 799 -3.96 31.31 -12.45
N GLY A 800 -2.97 30.63 -11.89
CA GLY A 800 -2.47 29.34 -12.36
C GLY A 800 -2.93 28.23 -11.43
N VAL A 801 -3.87 27.39 -11.89
CA VAL A 801 -4.27 26.15 -11.22
C VAL A 801 -3.88 25.01 -12.14
N ASN A 802 -3.31 23.93 -11.61
CA ASN A 802 -2.80 22.80 -12.41
C ASN A 802 -1.90 23.25 -13.59
N GLY A 803 -1.01 24.23 -13.36
CA GLY A 803 -0.01 24.66 -14.34
C GLY A 803 -0.52 25.59 -15.45
N LEU A 804 -1.82 25.91 -15.46
CA LEU A 804 -2.47 26.64 -16.54
C LEU A 804 -2.91 28.04 -16.10
N THR A 805 -2.23 29.06 -16.61
CA THR A 805 -2.50 30.47 -16.35
C THR A 805 -3.75 30.96 -17.06
N GLN A 806 -4.58 31.76 -16.38
CA GLN A 806 -5.62 32.59 -16.99
C GLN A 806 -5.70 33.96 -16.31
N ASP A 807 -6.05 34.99 -17.08
CA ASP A 807 -6.29 36.36 -16.62
C ASP A 807 -7.79 36.62 -16.38
N GLY A 808 -8.12 37.65 -15.59
CA GLY A 808 -9.48 38.11 -15.31
C GLY A 808 -10.37 37.10 -14.56
N ARG A 809 -9.78 36.06 -13.96
CA ARG A 809 -10.50 34.99 -13.25
C ARG A 809 -10.60 35.25 -11.75
N GLU A 810 -11.47 34.50 -11.08
CA GLU A 810 -11.57 34.44 -9.62
C GLU A 810 -11.55 32.97 -9.16
N ALA A 811 -10.59 32.64 -8.29
CA ALA A 811 -10.48 31.37 -7.59
C ALA A 811 -10.78 31.56 -6.10
N ASN A 812 -11.47 30.59 -5.48
CA ASN A 812 -11.76 30.56 -4.04
C ASN A 812 -11.58 29.13 -3.51
N THR A 813 -10.97 28.96 -2.34
CA THR A 813 -10.73 27.66 -1.68
C THR A 813 -11.13 27.74 -0.20
N LEU A 814 -11.75 26.68 0.35
CA LEU A 814 -12.20 26.65 1.74
C LEU A 814 -12.01 25.26 2.39
N ALA A 815 -10.99 25.09 3.23
CA ALA A 815 -10.79 23.86 4.00
C ALA A 815 -11.16 24.08 5.48
N VAL A 816 -11.97 23.19 6.08
CA VAL A 816 -12.44 23.31 7.48
C VAL A 816 -12.48 21.94 8.17
N GLY A 817 -11.32 21.46 8.61
CA GLY A 817 -11.18 20.14 9.25
C GLY A 817 -11.24 20.18 10.79
N VAL A 818 -11.64 19.05 11.39
CA VAL A 818 -11.63 18.83 12.84
C VAL A 818 -10.82 17.58 13.14
N ASP A 819 -9.50 17.73 13.23
CA ASP A 819 -8.68 16.64 13.74
C ASP A 819 -8.92 16.48 15.25
N THR A 820 -9.15 15.26 15.71
CA THR A 820 -9.52 14.97 17.09
C THR A 820 -9.26 13.53 17.47
N SER A 821 -8.89 13.30 18.73
CA SER A 821 -8.97 12.00 19.41
C SER A 821 -9.85 12.09 20.67
N PHE A 822 -10.83 13.01 20.70
CA PHE A 822 -11.64 13.31 21.89
C PHE A 822 -12.52 12.13 22.32
N LEU A 823 -13.10 11.43 21.35
CA LEU A 823 -13.50 10.03 21.48
C LEU A 823 -12.33 9.19 20.97
N ARG A 824 -12.09 8.04 21.62
CA ARG A 824 -11.06 7.10 21.20
C ARG A 824 -11.25 6.77 19.71
N ASP A 825 -10.16 6.80 18.95
CA ASP A 825 -10.10 6.43 17.53
C ASP A 825 -11.23 7.01 16.63
N THR A 826 -11.64 8.25 16.89
CA THR A 826 -12.71 8.96 16.14
C THR A 826 -12.16 10.12 15.33
N THR A 827 -12.25 10.07 14.00
CA THR A 827 -11.83 11.17 13.10
C THR A 827 -13.01 11.82 12.38
N LEU A 828 -13.00 13.14 12.30
CA LEU A 828 -14.03 13.96 11.65
C LEU A 828 -13.38 14.80 10.55
N PHE A 829 -14.01 14.90 9.38
CA PHE A 829 -13.48 15.73 8.30
C PHE A 829 -14.59 16.46 7.52
N SER A 830 -14.26 17.65 7.06
CA SER A 830 -15.04 18.41 6.09
C SER A 830 -14.07 19.21 5.22
N GLU A 831 -14.27 19.17 3.91
CA GLU A 831 -13.34 19.70 2.93
C GLU A 831 -14.14 20.25 1.74
N TYR A 832 -14.23 21.58 1.62
CA TYR A 832 -14.93 22.23 0.51
C TYR A 832 -13.93 22.50 -0.62
N ARG A 833 -13.74 21.49 -1.47
CA ARG A 833 -12.77 21.48 -2.56
C ARG A 833 -13.30 22.34 -3.70
N LEU A 834 -12.48 23.28 -4.18
CA LEU A 834 -12.64 23.87 -5.50
C LEU A 834 -11.48 23.41 -6.38
N ARG A 835 -11.80 22.87 -7.56
CA ARG A 835 -10.86 22.20 -8.46
C ARG A 835 -11.16 22.58 -9.91
N ASP A 836 -10.95 23.84 -10.28
CA ASP A 836 -10.86 24.22 -11.69
C ASP A 836 -10.13 25.55 -11.88
N ALA A 837 -9.60 25.74 -13.08
CA ALA A 837 -9.44 27.05 -13.69
C ALA A 837 -9.73 27.08 -15.19
N ILE A 838 -9.82 25.94 -15.89
CA ILE A 838 -9.52 25.88 -17.32
C ILE A 838 -10.77 25.70 -18.20
N ALA A 839 -11.63 24.72 -17.92
CA ALA A 839 -12.70 24.34 -18.86
C ALA A 839 -14.11 24.16 -18.26
N GLY A 840 -14.24 23.97 -16.94
CA GLY A 840 -15.53 23.66 -16.33
C GLY A 840 -15.40 23.35 -14.85
N ARG A 841 -16.03 24.19 -14.02
CA ARG A 841 -15.89 24.21 -12.56
C ARG A 841 -16.16 22.84 -11.92
N ASP A 842 -15.15 22.10 -11.48
CA ASP A 842 -15.37 21.06 -10.46
C ASP A 842 -15.39 21.73 -9.07
N ILE A 843 -16.55 21.72 -8.41
CA ILE A 843 -16.73 22.19 -7.04
C ILE A 843 -17.27 21.01 -6.23
N GLN A 844 -16.48 20.51 -5.27
CA GLN A 844 -16.77 19.27 -4.55
C GLN A 844 -16.75 19.48 -3.03
N ALA A 845 -17.92 19.46 -2.38
CA ALA A 845 -18.03 19.49 -0.93
C ALA A 845 -17.93 18.06 -0.37
N ALA A 846 -16.73 17.65 0.03
CA ALA A 846 -16.50 16.38 0.71
C ALA A 846 -16.68 16.54 2.22
N SER A 847 -17.31 15.56 2.86
CA SER A 847 -17.58 15.54 4.30
C SER A 847 -17.67 14.13 4.82
N GLY A 848 -17.34 13.91 6.09
CA GLY A 848 -17.51 12.59 6.69
C GLY A 848 -17.04 12.45 8.13
N VAL A 849 -17.38 11.28 8.66
CA VAL A 849 -17.09 10.85 10.02
C VAL A 849 -16.60 9.41 9.97
N ARG A 850 -15.53 9.11 10.70
CA ARG A 850 -15.16 7.74 11.08
C ARG A 850 -15.06 7.65 12.59
N ASN A 851 -15.59 6.59 13.17
CA ASN A 851 -15.44 6.30 14.59
C ASN A 851 -15.16 4.81 14.80
N ARG A 852 -14.08 4.51 15.51
CA ARG A 852 -13.74 3.18 16.01
C ARG A 852 -14.04 3.10 17.50
N TRP A 853 -15.03 2.29 17.82
CA TRP A 853 -15.54 2.06 19.16
C TRP A 853 -14.92 0.77 19.73
N ASP A 854 -14.00 0.89 20.69
CA ASP A 854 -13.61 -0.24 21.54
C ASP A 854 -14.76 -0.51 22.54
N ILE A 855 -15.71 -1.37 22.16
CA ILE A 855 -16.91 -1.67 22.96
C ILE A 855 -16.55 -2.46 24.22
N SER A 856 -15.62 -3.41 24.09
CA SER A 856 -14.98 -4.11 25.21
C SER A 856 -13.59 -4.60 24.82
N GLU A 857 -12.85 -5.16 25.77
CA GLU A 857 -11.67 -5.98 25.42
C GLU A 857 -12.08 -7.04 24.39
N GLY A 858 -11.37 -7.07 23.26
CA GLY A 858 -11.66 -7.96 22.13
C GLY A 858 -13.01 -7.77 21.43
N LEU A 859 -13.68 -6.62 21.54
CA LEU A 859 -14.83 -6.28 20.69
C LEU A 859 -14.71 -4.83 20.22
N ARG A 860 -14.52 -4.68 18.91
CA ARG A 860 -14.33 -3.39 18.23
C ARG A 860 -15.35 -3.22 17.12
N LEU A 861 -15.90 -2.03 16.99
CA LEU A 861 -16.81 -1.62 15.92
C LEU A 861 -16.16 -0.43 15.23
N ASP A 862 -15.91 -0.52 13.93
CA ASP A 862 -15.54 0.62 13.08
C ASP A 862 -16.80 1.11 12.35
N THR A 863 -16.98 2.43 12.23
CA THR A 863 -18.13 3.03 11.53
C THR A 863 -17.62 4.18 10.68
N SER A 864 -18.09 4.31 9.45
CA SER A 864 -17.78 5.43 8.56
C SER A 864 -19.01 5.90 7.77
N LEU A 865 -19.07 7.20 7.53
CA LEU A 865 -20.00 7.83 6.58
C LEU A 865 -19.25 8.97 5.90
N GLU A 866 -19.25 8.98 4.58
CA GLU A 866 -18.68 10.04 3.75
C GLU A 866 -19.65 10.43 2.63
N HIS A 867 -19.71 11.72 2.32
CA HIS A 867 -20.55 12.30 1.28
C HIS A 867 -19.78 13.41 0.57
N THR A 868 -19.68 13.30 -0.76
CA THR A 868 -19.05 14.24 -1.67
C THR A 868 -20.11 14.77 -2.62
N ASN A 869 -20.52 16.02 -2.42
CA ASN A 869 -21.48 16.72 -3.26
C ASN A 869 -20.75 17.49 -4.37
N VAL A 870 -21.11 17.26 -5.63
CA VAL A 870 -20.51 17.88 -6.81
C VAL A 870 -21.40 19.04 -7.28
N ILE A 871 -21.17 20.21 -6.70
CA ILE A 871 -21.91 21.47 -6.93
C ILE A 871 -21.83 21.92 -8.40
N SER A 872 -20.74 21.54 -9.08
CA SER A 872 -20.61 21.49 -10.54
C SER A 872 -19.42 20.60 -10.90
N GLY A 873 -19.40 20.05 -12.13
CA GLY A 873 -18.33 19.21 -12.67
C GLY A 873 -18.87 18.11 -13.61
N ASN A 874 -18.00 17.24 -14.17
CA ASN A 874 -18.44 16.02 -14.86
C ASN A 874 -18.18 14.76 -14.01
N VAL A 875 -18.51 14.84 -12.71
CA VAL A 875 -18.58 13.72 -11.74
C VAL A 875 -19.92 13.79 -11.02
N GLY A 876 -20.55 12.65 -10.71
CA GLY A 876 -21.76 12.62 -9.89
C GLY A 876 -21.50 12.80 -8.39
N ASP A 877 -22.54 13.15 -7.63
CA ASP A 877 -22.53 13.08 -6.17
C ASP A 877 -22.17 11.66 -5.71
N SER A 878 -21.35 11.51 -4.67
CA SER A 878 -20.95 10.20 -4.16
C SER A 878 -21.08 10.08 -2.65
N THR A 879 -21.77 9.04 -2.19
CA THR A 879 -22.06 8.80 -0.76
C THR A 879 -21.63 7.40 -0.37
N GLY A 880 -20.66 7.27 0.54
CA GLY A 880 -20.17 5.99 1.08
C GLY A 880 -20.55 5.81 2.54
N ALA A 881 -21.04 4.62 2.92
CA ALA A 881 -21.32 4.24 4.30
C ALA A 881 -20.67 2.88 4.61
N GLY A 882 -19.93 2.79 5.72
CA GLY A 882 -19.19 1.62 6.12
C GLY A 882 -19.42 1.22 7.59
N VAL A 883 -19.47 -0.08 7.85
CA VAL A 883 -19.51 -0.66 9.20
C VAL A 883 -18.58 -1.86 9.26
N GLY A 884 -17.56 -1.78 10.11
CA GLY A 884 -16.66 -2.87 10.49
C GLY A 884 -16.98 -3.39 11.89
N LEU A 885 -16.80 -4.69 12.15
CA LEU A 885 -17.00 -5.31 13.45
C LEU A 885 -15.98 -6.44 13.65
N ASP A 886 -15.05 -6.26 14.59
CA ASP A 886 -14.03 -7.23 14.95
C ASP A 886 -14.29 -7.84 16.33
N TYR A 887 -14.14 -9.16 16.44
CA TYR A 887 -14.37 -9.92 17.66
C TYR A 887 -13.22 -10.90 17.94
N SER A 888 -12.66 -10.80 19.14
CA SER A 888 -11.60 -11.65 19.69
C SER A 888 -11.73 -11.85 21.22
N ALA A 889 -12.77 -11.31 21.87
CA ALA A 889 -12.95 -11.30 23.33
C ALA A 889 -13.09 -12.68 23.99
N ASN A 890 -13.21 -13.76 23.19
CA ASN A 890 -13.37 -15.12 23.67
C ASN A 890 -12.30 -16.00 23.00
N PRO A 891 -11.43 -16.71 23.76
CA PRO A 891 -10.33 -17.50 23.17
C PRO A 891 -10.80 -18.69 22.30
N LEU A 892 -12.10 -18.96 22.24
CA LEU A 892 -12.71 -19.96 21.34
C LEU A 892 -13.37 -19.36 20.09
N TRP A 893 -13.38 -18.02 19.93
CA TRP A 893 -14.00 -17.32 18.80
C TRP A 893 -13.13 -16.18 18.29
N ARG A 894 -12.96 -16.10 16.96
CA ARG A 894 -12.44 -14.90 16.30
C ARG A 894 -13.34 -14.57 15.11
N GLY A 895 -13.67 -13.31 14.91
CA GLY A 895 -14.48 -12.87 13.77
C GLY A 895 -14.15 -11.46 13.33
N SER A 896 -14.47 -11.17 12.07
CA SER A 896 -14.42 -9.84 11.47
C SER A 896 -15.54 -9.73 10.43
N MET A 897 -16.16 -8.56 10.30
CA MET A 897 -17.15 -8.28 9.28
C MET A 897 -16.98 -6.82 8.84
N ARG A 898 -16.90 -6.56 7.54
CA ARG A 898 -16.96 -5.22 6.95
C ARG A 898 -18.06 -5.18 5.92
N LEU A 899 -19.05 -4.31 6.10
CA LEU A 899 -20.03 -3.94 5.09
C LEU A 899 -19.73 -2.51 4.65
N GLU A 900 -19.66 -2.29 3.36
CA GLU A 900 -19.44 -0.98 2.75
C GLU A 900 -20.39 -0.82 1.56
N HIS A 901 -21.14 0.28 1.54
CA HIS A 901 -22.10 0.58 0.48
C HIS A 901 -21.85 2.00 -0.02
N ARG A 902 -21.67 2.15 -1.34
CA ARG A 902 -21.37 3.41 -2.00
C ARG A 902 -22.37 3.66 -3.13
N ILE A 903 -22.93 4.86 -3.13
CA ILE A 903 -23.76 5.42 -4.19
C ILE A 903 -22.89 6.40 -5.00
N SER A 904 -23.06 6.41 -6.32
CA SER A 904 -22.47 7.37 -7.25
C SER A 904 -23.57 7.80 -8.22
N ASP A 905 -24.03 9.04 -8.13
CA ASP A 905 -25.10 9.58 -8.96
C ASP A 905 -24.60 9.87 -10.40
N ASP A 906 -25.50 10.32 -11.28
CA ASP A 906 -25.20 10.61 -12.69
C ASP A 906 -24.90 12.11 -12.93
N ILE A 907 -24.45 12.46 -14.14
CA ILE A 907 -24.12 13.85 -14.54
C ILE A 907 -25.05 14.34 -15.64
N GLU A 908 -25.33 15.65 -15.73
CA GLU A 908 -26.23 16.21 -16.76
C GLU A 908 -25.73 16.07 -18.22
N ARG A 909 -24.55 15.46 -18.44
CA ARG A 909 -23.84 15.42 -19.74
C ARG A 909 -23.62 14.02 -20.32
N THR A 910 -24.05 12.95 -19.64
CA THR A 910 -24.03 11.58 -20.13
C THR A 910 -25.20 11.32 -21.11
N PRO A 911 -25.08 10.38 -22.07
CA PRO A 911 -26.19 10.02 -22.97
C PRO A 911 -27.31 9.20 -22.30
N THR A 912 -26.98 8.60 -21.16
CA THR A 912 -27.72 7.59 -20.40
C THR A 912 -27.43 7.77 -18.91
N ASN A 913 -28.24 7.17 -18.02
CA ASN A 913 -28.00 7.25 -16.58
C ASN A 913 -26.81 6.36 -16.18
N GLU A 914 -25.61 6.93 -16.10
CA GLU A 914 -24.38 6.17 -15.81
C GLU A 914 -24.06 6.12 -14.30
N GLY A 915 -25.02 6.52 -13.45
CA GLY A 915 -24.95 6.31 -12.00
C GLY A 915 -24.86 4.83 -11.63
N TYR A 916 -24.22 4.55 -10.48
CA TYR A 916 -24.00 3.20 -10.00
C TYR A 916 -23.88 3.07 -8.48
N HIS A 917 -24.21 1.88 -7.98
CA HIS A 917 -24.21 1.53 -6.56
C HIS A 917 -23.31 0.33 -6.32
N THR A 918 -22.22 0.52 -5.57
CA THR A 918 -21.29 -0.54 -5.18
C THR A 918 -21.58 -1.01 -3.76
N THR A 919 -21.70 -2.32 -3.55
CA THR A 919 -21.81 -2.93 -2.22
C THR A 919 -20.72 -3.99 -2.05
N LEU A 920 -19.88 -3.81 -1.04
CA LEU A 920 -18.85 -4.74 -0.62
C LEU A 920 -19.21 -5.32 0.75
N LEU A 921 -19.24 -6.64 0.86
CA LEU A 921 -19.33 -7.37 2.12
C LEU A 921 -18.12 -8.30 2.24
N GLN A 922 -17.37 -8.14 3.33
CA GLN A 922 -16.33 -9.04 3.78
C GLN A 922 -16.77 -9.63 5.12
N PHE A 923 -16.59 -10.93 5.31
CA PHE A 923 -16.96 -11.62 6.54
C PHE A 923 -15.96 -12.74 6.84
N LEU A 924 -15.66 -12.94 8.12
CA LEU A 924 -14.87 -14.04 8.67
C LEU A 924 -15.40 -14.38 10.06
N ALA A 925 -15.62 -15.66 10.34
CA ALA A 925 -15.94 -16.18 11.67
C ALA A 925 -15.31 -17.55 11.88
N ALA A 926 -14.34 -17.63 12.78
CA ALA A 926 -13.71 -18.85 13.26
C ALA A 926 -14.20 -19.17 14.68
N ARG A 927 -14.56 -20.43 14.91
CA ARG A 927 -14.95 -20.95 16.23
C ARG A 927 -14.30 -22.29 16.52
N LYS A 928 -13.57 -22.36 17.63
CA LYS A 928 -13.19 -23.62 18.28
C LYS A 928 -14.41 -24.16 19.04
N LEU A 929 -15.01 -25.24 18.54
CA LEU A 929 -16.23 -25.85 19.09
C LEU A 929 -15.96 -26.60 20.40
N ASN A 930 -14.83 -27.31 20.46
CA ASN A 930 -14.27 -27.94 21.65
C ASN A 930 -12.74 -28.05 21.47
N ARG A 931 -12.03 -28.85 22.28
CA ARG A 931 -10.57 -28.99 22.18
C ARG A 931 -10.09 -29.43 20.78
N ASP A 932 -10.90 -30.24 20.09
CA ASP A 932 -10.53 -30.99 18.88
C ASP A 932 -11.14 -30.44 17.59
N TRP A 933 -12.35 -29.86 17.68
CA TRP A 933 -13.11 -29.34 16.54
C TRP A 933 -12.98 -27.83 16.41
N THR A 934 -12.68 -27.34 15.21
CA THR A 934 -12.76 -25.93 14.83
C THR A 934 -13.54 -25.77 13.53
N VAL A 935 -14.34 -24.72 13.41
CA VAL A 935 -15.07 -24.34 12.19
C VAL A 935 -14.67 -22.92 11.80
N LEU A 936 -14.56 -22.63 10.51
CA LEU A 936 -14.34 -21.29 9.98
C LEU A 936 -15.26 -21.05 8.79
N ALA A 937 -15.98 -19.93 8.78
CA ALA A 937 -16.67 -19.41 7.60
C ALA A 937 -16.06 -18.07 7.21
N ARG A 938 -15.97 -17.79 5.91
CA ARG A 938 -15.62 -16.46 5.37
C ARG A 938 -16.35 -16.20 4.06
N ASN A 939 -16.50 -14.93 3.72
CA ASN A 939 -17.12 -14.49 2.48
C ASN A 939 -16.50 -13.18 1.98
N TYR A 940 -16.30 -13.09 0.67
CA TYR A 940 -16.08 -11.86 -0.05
C TYR A 940 -17.21 -11.72 -1.08
N LEU A 941 -17.94 -10.62 -1.05
CA LEU A 941 -19.07 -10.33 -1.93
C LEU A 941 -18.98 -8.88 -2.41
N LEU A 942 -18.83 -8.67 -3.71
CA LEU A 942 -18.82 -7.37 -4.37
C LEU A 942 -19.93 -7.34 -5.43
N ARG A 943 -20.85 -6.38 -5.32
CA ARG A 943 -21.86 -6.11 -6.34
C ARG A 943 -21.79 -4.65 -6.77
N THR A 944 -21.77 -4.41 -8.08
CA THR A 944 -21.92 -3.09 -8.69
C THR A 944 -23.19 -3.11 -9.54
N VAL A 945 -24.18 -2.31 -9.15
CA VAL A 945 -25.44 -2.10 -9.89
C VAL A 945 -25.30 -0.82 -10.68
N TYR A 946 -25.45 -0.87 -11.99
CA TYR A 946 -25.47 0.32 -12.85
C TYR A 946 -26.91 0.68 -13.19
N GLU A 947 -27.21 1.97 -13.39
CA GLU A 947 -28.57 2.43 -13.73
C GLU A 947 -28.93 2.22 -15.22
N ALA A 948 -27.95 2.34 -16.13
CA ALA A 948 -28.14 2.12 -17.58
C ALA A 948 -27.50 0.83 -18.14
N ARG A 949 -26.75 0.07 -17.33
CA ARG A 949 -26.00 -1.13 -17.74
C ARG A 949 -26.41 -2.33 -16.88
N GLY A 950 -26.04 -3.55 -17.29
CA GLY A 950 -26.27 -4.73 -16.46
C GLY A 950 -25.34 -4.85 -15.25
N ASP A 951 -25.78 -5.62 -14.26
CA ASP A 951 -25.08 -5.81 -12.98
C ASP A 951 -23.73 -6.52 -13.14
N VAL A 952 -22.75 -6.09 -12.33
CA VAL A 952 -21.54 -6.88 -12.02
C VAL A 952 -21.65 -7.45 -10.61
N LEU A 953 -21.38 -8.74 -10.44
CA LEU A 953 -21.43 -9.45 -9.16
C LEU A 953 -20.31 -10.49 -9.08
N GLN A 954 -19.51 -10.39 -8.01
CA GLN A 954 -18.50 -11.36 -7.61
C GLN A 954 -18.81 -11.82 -6.18
N ASP A 955 -18.96 -13.12 -5.96
CA ASP A 955 -19.18 -13.74 -4.64
C ASP A 955 -18.24 -14.95 -4.48
N ARG A 956 -17.52 -14.98 -3.37
CA ARG A 956 -16.69 -16.10 -2.93
C ARG A 956 -17.03 -16.43 -1.48
N PHE A 957 -17.85 -17.46 -1.28
CA PHE A 957 -18.20 -17.97 0.04
C PHE A 957 -17.41 -19.24 0.35
N GLN A 958 -16.75 -19.32 1.51
CA GLN A 958 -15.97 -20.47 1.92
C GLN A 958 -16.30 -20.84 3.37
N ILE A 959 -16.60 -22.11 3.63
CA ILE A 959 -16.75 -22.67 4.98
C ILE A 959 -15.92 -23.93 5.11
N GLY A 960 -15.23 -24.09 6.23
CA GLY A 960 -14.43 -25.26 6.53
C GLY A 960 -14.57 -25.72 7.97
N ALA A 961 -14.31 -27.01 8.17
CA ALA A 961 -14.27 -27.65 9.48
C ALA A 961 -13.00 -28.47 9.61
N ALA A 962 -12.33 -28.35 10.75
CA ALA A 962 -11.17 -29.11 11.14
C ALA A 962 -11.49 -29.94 12.39
N TYR A 963 -11.07 -31.19 12.39
CA TYR A 963 -11.08 -32.08 13.55
C TYR A 963 -9.67 -32.63 13.77
N ARG A 964 -9.22 -32.64 15.02
CA ARG A 964 -7.92 -33.15 15.44
C ARG A 964 -8.07 -33.72 16.84
N ASP A 965 -7.99 -35.04 16.99
CA ASP A 965 -7.92 -35.70 18.30
C ASP A 965 -6.70 -35.15 19.08
N THR A 966 -6.93 -34.27 20.05
CA THR A 966 -5.84 -33.57 20.74
C THR A 966 -5.24 -34.37 21.89
N ASP A 967 -5.80 -35.54 22.24
CA ASP A 967 -5.29 -36.43 23.30
C ASP A 967 -4.48 -37.61 22.74
N THR A 968 -4.93 -38.23 21.65
CA THR A 968 -4.23 -39.39 21.06
C THR A 968 -3.81 -39.21 19.60
N ASN A 969 -4.09 -38.05 18.98
CA ASN A 969 -3.78 -37.68 17.59
C ASN A 969 -4.37 -38.63 16.52
N ARG A 970 -5.19 -39.63 16.91
CA ARG A 970 -5.54 -40.80 16.08
C ARG A 970 -6.42 -40.50 14.89
N ILE A 971 -7.17 -39.41 14.92
CA ILE A 971 -7.98 -38.96 13.79
C ILE A 971 -7.71 -37.48 13.58
N ASN A 972 -7.38 -37.11 12.36
CA ASN A 972 -7.40 -35.73 11.90
C ASN A 972 -8.24 -35.66 10.64
N ALA A 973 -9.02 -34.59 10.48
CA ALA A 973 -9.85 -34.39 9.30
C ALA A 973 -10.00 -32.90 8.98
N LEU A 974 -10.09 -32.58 7.70
CA LEU A 974 -10.32 -31.24 7.15
C LEU A 974 -11.41 -31.33 6.10
N ALA A 975 -12.43 -30.49 6.19
CA ALA A 975 -13.46 -30.33 5.17
C ALA A 975 -13.56 -28.85 4.75
N ARG A 976 -13.81 -28.61 3.47
CA ARG A 976 -14.10 -27.30 2.85
C ARG A 976 -15.31 -27.43 1.94
N TYR A 977 -16.18 -26.43 1.99
CA TYR A 977 -17.08 -26.06 0.90
C TYR A 977 -16.72 -24.65 0.45
N GLU A 978 -16.61 -24.46 -0.86
CA GLU A 978 -16.36 -23.20 -1.52
C GLU A 978 -17.43 -23.00 -2.60
N TYR A 979 -17.96 -21.78 -2.66
CA TYR A 979 -18.82 -21.29 -3.71
C TYR A 979 -18.14 -20.10 -4.36
N LYS A 980 -18.06 -20.11 -5.69
CA LYS A 980 -17.67 -18.98 -6.52
C LYS A 980 -18.84 -18.62 -7.41
N LEU A 981 -19.13 -17.33 -7.54
CA LEU A 981 -20.03 -16.78 -8.53
C LEU A 981 -19.40 -15.50 -9.09
N GLU A 982 -19.14 -15.50 -10.38
CA GLU A 982 -18.74 -14.33 -11.15
C GLU A 982 -19.83 -14.09 -12.20
N LYS A 983 -20.25 -12.83 -12.34
CA LYS A 983 -21.33 -12.41 -13.23
C LYS A 983 -21.05 -11.00 -13.70
N ASP A 984 -21.09 -10.81 -15.02
CA ASP A 984 -20.95 -9.53 -15.67
C ASP A 984 -22.01 -9.41 -16.77
N GLU A 985 -22.95 -8.48 -16.59
CA GLU A 985 -23.94 -8.08 -17.60
C GLU A 985 -23.67 -6.64 -18.09
N SER A 986 -22.51 -6.05 -17.75
CA SER A 986 -22.17 -4.66 -18.14
C SER A 986 -21.89 -4.49 -19.64
N GLY A 987 -21.59 -5.60 -20.33
CA GLY A 987 -21.61 -5.69 -21.80
C GLY A 987 -20.45 -5.02 -22.54
N MET A 988 -19.28 -4.85 -21.91
CA MET A 988 -18.13 -4.17 -22.54
C MET A 988 -17.04 -5.11 -23.08
N ASP A 989 -16.40 -4.64 -24.15
CA ASP A 989 -15.41 -5.33 -25.01
C ASP A 989 -14.20 -5.86 -24.22
N SER A 990 -13.71 -7.04 -24.63
CA SER A 990 -12.45 -7.64 -24.16
C SER A 990 -11.29 -7.39 -25.14
N GLY A 991 -11.58 -6.87 -26.34
CA GLY A 991 -10.62 -6.36 -27.31
C GLY A 991 -10.21 -4.91 -27.02
N GLY A 992 -8.98 -4.57 -27.39
CA GLY A 992 -8.57 -3.18 -27.54
C GLY A 992 -8.96 -2.66 -28.93
N PHE A 993 -9.42 -1.40 -28.99
CA PHE A 993 -9.73 -0.65 -30.23
C PHE A 993 -10.99 -1.08 -31.01
N GLY A 994 -12.15 -0.98 -30.37
CA GLY A 994 -13.39 -0.57 -31.05
C GLY A 994 -14.24 -1.69 -31.67
N SER A 995 -14.31 -2.84 -31.02
CA SER A 995 -15.25 -3.92 -31.39
C SER A 995 -16.61 -3.65 -30.73
N ASP A 996 -17.68 -3.53 -31.53
CA ASP A 996 -19.06 -3.30 -31.05
C ASP A 996 -19.72 -4.61 -30.54
N THR A 997 -18.96 -5.41 -29.78
CA THR A 997 -19.29 -6.79 -29.38
C THR A 997 -19.25 -6.98 -27.87
N GLY A 998 -20.30 -6.53 -27.20
CA GLY A 998 -20.51 -6.83 -25.79
C GLY A 998 -20.63 -8.34 -25.53
N GLN A 999 -20.12 -8.77 -24.38
CA GLN A 999 -20.27 -10.15 -23.88
C GLN A 999 -20.89 -10.12 -22.47
N GLU A 1000 -21.92 -10.93 -22.23
CA GLU A 1000 -22.31 -11.27 -20.86
C GLU A 1000 -21.54 -12.52 -20.43
N VAL A 1001 -21.02 -12.54 -19.21
CA VAL A 1001 -20.31 -13.69 -18.64
C VAL A 1001 -20.92 -14.07 -17.32
N ARG A 1002 -21.16 -15.36 -17.09
CA ARG A 1002 -21.54 -15.88 -15.78
C ARG A 1002 -20.90 -17.24 -15.52
N THR A 1003 -20.08 -17.31 -14.49
CA THR A 1003 -19.43 -18.53 -14.00
C THR A 1003 -19.88 -18.79 -12.57
N ALA A 1004 -20.41 -19.98 -12.29
CA ALA A 1004 -20.86 -20.36 -10.94
C ALA A 1004 -20.35 -21.76 -10.59
N ALA A 1005 -19.48 -21.87 -9.57
CA ALA A 1005 -18.83 -23.11 -9.18
C ALA A 1005 -19.04 -23.44 -7.70
N HIS A 1006 -19.56 -24.63 -7.42
CA HIS A 1006 -19.59 -25.25 -6.09
C HIS A 1006 -18.47 -26.29 -6.00
N ILE A 1007 -17.57 -26.14 -5.02
CA ILE A 1007 -16.44 -27.05 -4.78
C ILE A 1007 -16.54 -27.56 -3.34
N VAL A 1008 -16.56 -28.89 -3.17
CA VAL A 1008 -16.50 -29.56 -1.86
C VAL A 1008 -15.23 -30.39 -1.79
N SER A 1009 -14.51 -30.34 -0.68
CA SER A 1009 -13.47 -31.31 -0.36
C SER A 1009 -13.56 -31.75 1.10
N ALA A 1010 -13.23 -33.02 1.36
CA ALA A 1010 -13.12 -33.60 2.68
C ALA A 1010 -11.94 -34.59 2.68
N HIS A 1011 -11.05 -34.43 3.63
CA HIS A 1011 -9.83 -35.20 3.80
C HIS A 1011 -9.78 -35.71 5.25
N ALA A 1012 -9.39 -36.96 5.45
CA ALA A 1012 -9.22 -37.52 6.80
C ALA A 1012 -8.08 -38.53 6.84
N ASP A 1013 -7.34 -38.54 7.95
CA ASP A 1013 -6.45 -39.61 8.35
C ASP A 1013 -6.95 -40.28 9.65
N TRP A 1014 -6.69 -41.57 9.77
CA TRP A 1014 -7.04 -42.38 10.94
C TRP A 1014 -5.94 -43.41 11.20
N HIS A 1015 -5.28 -43.33 12.35
CA HIS A 1015 -4.38 -44.35 12.87
C HIS A 1015 -4.97 -45.02 14.13
N PRO A 1016 -5.80 -46.08 14.00
CA PRO A 1016 -6.46 -46.70 15.16
C PRO A 1016 -5.46 -47.31 16.16
N SER A 1017 -4.31 -47.78 15.67
CA SER A 1017 -3.15 -48.22 16.43
C SER A 1017 -1.89 -48.03 15.59
N ARG A 1018 -0.70 -48.07 16.21
CA ARG A 1018 0.59 -47.78 15.55
C ARG A 1018 0.76 -48.37 14.13
N PRO A 1019 0.47 -49.66 13.87
CA PRO A 1019 0.71 -50.26 12.56
C PRO A 1019 -0.41 -50.06 11.52
N TRP A 1020 -1.45 -49.27 11.79
CA TRP A 1020 -2.53 -49.03 10.83
C TRP A 1020 -2.62 -47.54 10.50
N TRP A 1021 -2.50 -47.19 9.23
CA TRP A 1021 -2.70 -45.83 8.74
C TRP A 1021 -3.73 -45.84 7.60
N LEU A 1022 -4.88 -45.23 7.82
CA LEU A 1022 -5.92 -45.08 6.82
C LEU A 1022 -6.02 -43.61 6.43
N THR A 1023 -6.14 -43.31 5.14
CA THR A 1023 -6.46 -41.97 4.63
C THR A 1023 -7.62 -42.02 3.66
N GLY A 1024 -8.42 -40.96 3.62
CA GLY A 1024 -9.56 -40.81 2.73
C GLY A 1024 -9.71 -39.38 2.23
N ARG A 1025 -10.05 -39.23 0.95
CA ARG A 1025 -10.42 -37.97 0.30
C ARG A 1025 -11.73 -38.14 -0.45
N VAL A 1026 -12.67 -37.23 -0.22
CA VAL A 1026 -13.81 -36.98 -1.11
C VAL A 1026 -13.63 -35.56 -1.64
N ALA A 1027 -13.81 -35.36 -2.94
CA ALA A 1027 -13.88 -34.02 -3.51
C ALA A 1027 -14.89 -33.99 -4.66
N ALA A 1028 -15.57 -32.87 -4.84
CA ALA A 1028 -16.54 -32.70 -5.92
C ALA A 1028 -16.58 -31.24 -6.40
N LYS A 1029 -16.85 -31.05 -7.68
CA LYS A 1029 -16.97 -29.75 -8.35
C LYS A 1029 -18.21 -29.78 -9.25
N TRP A 1030 -19.03 -28.76 -9.14
CA TRP A 1030 -20.17 -28.50 -10.02
C TRP A 1030 -20.10 -27.05 -10.47
N GLN A 1031 -19.69 -26.84 -11.71
CA GLN A 1031 -19.50 -25.55 -12.35
C GLN A 1031 -20.51 -25.38 -13.47
N LYS A 1032 -21.01 -24.16 -13.65
CA LYS A 1032 -21.88 -23.76 -14.75
C LYS A 1032 -21.39 -22.42 -15.28
N ASP A 1033 -21.03 -22.43 -16.55
CA ASP A 1033 -20.53 -21.26 -17.26
C ASP A 1033 -21.51 -20.89 -18.37
N ARG A 1034 -21.66 -19.59 -18.60
CA ARG A 1034 -22.56 -19.03 -19.60
C ARG A 1034 -21.93 -17.78 -20.21
N PHE A 1035 -21.70 -17.85 -21.52
CA PHE A 1035 -21.15 -16.75 -22.32
C PHE A 1035 -22.20 -16.34 -23.34
N VAL A 1036 -22.68 -15.10 -23.27
CA VAL A 1036 -23.64 -14.55 -24.24
C VAL A 1036 -22.91 -13.55 -25.14
N TYR A 1037 -23.08 -13.69 -26.44
CA TYR A 1037 -22.45 -12.87 -27.47
C TYR A 1037 -23.46 -11.88 -28.07
N ALA A 1038 -22.95 -10.74 -28.57
CA ALA A 1038 -23.77 -9.67 -29.16
C ALA A 1038 -24.66 -10.09 -30.35
N ASP A 1039 -24.40 -11.25 -30.99
CA ASP A 1039 -25.25 -11.83 -32.04
C ASP A 1039 -26.46 -12.63 -31.51
N THR A 1040 -26.70 -12.59 -30.19
CA THR A 1040 -27.69 -13.35 -29.41
C THR A 1040 -27.39 -14.84 -29.25
N GLY A 1041 -26.23 -15.32 -29.68
CA GLY A 1041 -25.75 -16.65 -29.34
C GLY A 1041 -25.38 -16.76 -27.85
N SER A 1042 -25.80 -17.82 -27.18
CA SER A 1042 -25.32 -18.17 -25.84
C SER A 1042 -24.68 -19.56 -25.81
N VAL A 1043 -23.44 -19.62 -25.31
CA VAL A 1043 -22.74 -20.87 -25.00
C VAL A 1043 -22.90 -21.13 -23.51
N ASP A 1044 -23.75 -22.11 -23.16
CA ASP A 1044 -23.87 -22.66 -21.82
C ASP A 1044 -22.97 -23.92 -21.72
N ASP A 1045 -22.19 -24.08 -20.66
CA ASP A 1045 -21.40 -25.28 -20.33
C ASP A 1045 -21.61 -25.69 -18.85
N ASP A 1046 -21.63 -26.99 -18.56
CA ASP A 1046 -21.90 -27.51 -17.21
C ASP A 1046 -20.95 -28.65 -16.77
N PHE A 1047 -19.78 -28.25 -16.28
CA PHE A 1047 -18.77 -29.17 -15.76
C PHE A 1047 -19.16 -29.75 -14.40
N ASN A 1048 -19.42 -31.06 -14.33
CA ASN A 1048 -19.48 -31.81 -13.07
C ASN A 1048 -18.34 -32.82 -12.92
N ALA A 1049 -17.72 -32.87 -11.74
CA ALA A 1049 -16.76 -33.90 -11.39
C ALA A 1049 -16.82 -34.34 -9.92
N VAL A 1050 -16.55 -35.62 -9.66
CA VAL A 1050 -16.48 -36.22 -8.32
C VAL A 1050 -15.30 -37.16 -8.22
N LEU A 1051 -14.48 -36.97 -7.18
CA LEU A 1051 -13.39 -37.84 -6.75
C LEU A 1051 -13.73 -38.49 -5.40
N LEU A 1052 -13.57 -39.81 -5.32
CA LEU A 1052 -13.46 -40.55 -4.06
C LEU A 1052 -12.15 -41.32 -4.09
N SER A 1053 -11.29 -41.11 -3.10
CA SER A 1053 -9.99 -41.77 -2.96
C SER A 1053 -9.79 -42.25 -1.53
N GLY A 1054 -9.21 -43.44 -1.35
CA GLY A 1054 -8.87 -43.99 -0.05
C GLY A 1054 -7.64 -44.87 -0.13
N ARG A 1055 -6.81 -44.79 0.91
CA ARG A 1055 -5.60 -45.59 1.06
C ARG A 1055 -5.55 -46.21 2.45
N VAL A 1056 -5.09 -47.45 2.51
CA VAL A 1056 -4.86 -48.19 3.75
C VAL A 1056 -3.43 -48.69 3.73
N VAL A 1057 -2.64 -48.35 4.73
CA VAL A 1057 -1.28 -48.86 4.95
C VAL A 1057 -1.26 -49.65 6.25
N TYR A 1058 -0.61 -50.81 6.22
CA TYR A 1058 -0.43 -51.68 7.37
C TYR A 1058 1.05 -52.03 7.58
N ASP A 1059 1.63 -51.63 8.71
CA ASP A 1059 3.00 -51.98 9.11
C ASP A 1059 3.03 -53.43 9.60
N VAL A 1060 3.49 -54.33 8.71
CA VAL A 1060 3.68 -55.75 9.00
C VAL A 1060 4.79 -55.95 10.04
N THR A 1061 5.80 -55.07 10.03
CA THR A 1061 6.89 -54.99 11.03
C THR A 1061 7.38 -53.54 11.14
N GLU A 1062 8.22 -53.24 12.13
CA GLU A 1062 8.93 -51.95 12.26
C GLU A 1062 9.70 -51.48 11.01
N ASN A 1063 9.93 -52.37 10.03
CA ASN A 1063 10.65 -52.05 8.79
C ASN A 1063 9.90 -52.43 7.49
N TRP A 1064 8.64 -52.88 7.54
CA TRP A 1064 7.88 -53.31 6.35
C TRP A 1064 6.41 -52.94 6.47
N ASP A 1065 5.87 -52.38 5.40
CA ASP A 1065 4.46 -51.98 5.28
C ASP A 1065 3.82 -52.49 3.99
N ILE A 1066 2.49 -52.59 3.99
CA ILE A 1066 1.69 -52.91 2.80
C ILE A 1066 0.59 -51.88 2.65
N GLY A 1067 0.63 -51.14 1.56
CA GLY A 1067 -0.37 -50.17 1.12
C GLY A 1067 -1.38 -50.76 0.12
N VAL A 1068 -2.63 -50.34 0.21
CA VAL A 1068 -3.66 -50.54 -0.82
C VAL A 1068 -4.32 -49.18 -1.10
N LEU A 1069 -4.40 -48.81 -2.38
CA LEU A 1069 -5.03 -47.59 -2.88
C LEU A 1069 -6.29 -47.96 -3.69
N ALA A 1070 -7.40 -47.27 -3.43
CA ALA A 1070 -8.59 -47.33 -4.27
C ALA A 1070 -9.10 -45.90 -4.52
N SER A 1071 -9.25 -45.53 -5.79
CA SER A 1071 -9.70 -44.21 -6.20
C SER A 1071 -10.65 -44.30 -7.38
N THR A 1072 -11.66 -43.43 -7.44
CA THR A 1072 -12.55 -43.29 -8.58
C THR A 1072 -12.84 -41.82 -8.86
N PHE A 1073 -12.78 -41.46 -10.13
CA PHE A 1073 -13.07 -40.13 -10.64
C PHE A 1073 -14.17 -40.24 -11.71
N ARG A 1074 -15.21 -39.42 -11.59
CA ARG A 1074 -16.26 -39.24 -12.58
C ARG A 1074 -16.18 -37.81 -13.08
N GLY A 1075 -16.00 -37.61 -14.38
CA GLY A 1075 -16.04 -36.29 -15.04
C GLY A 1075 -17.38 -35.98 -15.70
N GLN A 1076 -17.40 -34.92 -16.50
CA GLN A 1076 -18.57 -34.35 -17.17
C GLN A 1076 -19.36 -35.38 -18.00
N ASP A 1077 -18.67 -36.13 -18.88
CA ASP A 1077 -19.26 -37.18 -19.75
C ASP A 1077 -19.78 -38.44 -19.01
N GLY A 1078 -19.83 -38.42 -17.67
CA GLY A 1078 -20.26 -39.56 -16.85
C GLY A 1078 -19.30 -40.75 -16.84
N ALA A 1079 -18.21 -40.69 -17.61
CA ALA A 1079 -17.20 -41.73 -17.71
C ALA A 1079 -16.52 -41.97 -16.35
N ASN A 1080 -16.75 -43.16 -15.78
CA ASN A 1080 -16.10 -43.58 -14.54
C ASN A 1080 -14.68 -44.06 -14.80
N GLN A 1081 -13.72 -43.30 -14.26
CA GLN A 1081 -12.33 -43.67 -14.17
C GLN A 1081 -12.03 -44.26 -12.78
N TYR A 1082 -11.07 -45.18 -12.72
CA TYR A 1082 -10.71 -45.89 -11.50
C TYR A 1082 -9.19 -46.06 -11.41
N ALA A 1083 -8.62 -45.93 -10.22
CA ALA A 1083 -7.26 -46.35 -9.90
C ALA A 1083 -7.30 -47.35 -8.74
N PHE A 1084 -6.78 -48.56 -8.96
CA PHE A 1084 -6.63 -49.58 -7.93
C PHE A 1084 -5.16 -49.99 -7.84
N GLY A 1085 -4.56 -49.76 -6.67
CA GLY A 1085 -3.14 -49.95 -6.42
C GLY A 1085 -2.87 -50.85 -5.22
N VAL A 1086 -1.80 -51.62 -5.28
CA VAL A 1086 -1.15 -52.24 -4.12
C VAL A 1086 0.30 -51.79 -4.08
N GLU A 1087 0.82 -51.49 -2.91
CA GLU A 1087 2.18 -51.02 -2.66
C GLU A 1087 2.76 -51.85 -1.49
N VAL A 1088 4.04 -52.22 -1.56
CA VAL A 1088 4.75 -52.87 -0.45
C VAL A 1088 5.98 -52.03 -0.17
N GLY A 1089 5.99 -51.37 0.99
CA GLY A 1089 7.08 -50.52 1.46
C GLY A 1089 8.02 -51.24 2.41
N ARG A 1090 9.25 -50.72 2.46
CA ARG A 1090 10.29 -51.17 3.37
C ARG A 1090 11.12 -49.97 3.85
N LEU A 1091 11.21 -49.81 5.16
CA LEU A 1091 12.22 -48.97 5.78
C LEU A 1091 13.58 -49.67 5.63
N LEU A 1092 14.46 -49.09 4.81
CA LEU A 1092 15.81 -49.64 4.56
C LEU A 1092 16.81 -49.21 5.65
N ARG A 1093 16.63 -47.99 6.14
CA ARG A 1093 17.29 -47.37 7.30
C ARG A 1093 16.35 -46.33 7.90
N GLN A 1094 16.65 -45.83 9.09
CA GLN A 1094 16.01 -44.63 9.61
C GLN A 1094 15.99 -43.53 8.54
N ASN A 1095 14.85 -42.84 8.42
CA ASN A 1095 14.54 -41.83 7.40
C ASN A 1095 14.54 -42.29 5.93
N LEU A 1096 14.92 -43.53 5.59
CA LEU A 1096 15.01 -44.06 4.21
C LEU A 1096 14.02 -45.19 3.95
N TRP A 1097 13.00 -44.92 3.12
CA TRP A 1097 11.92 -45.83 2.76
C TRP A 1097 11.87 -46.09 1.24
N LEU A 1098 11.74 -47.36 0.85
CA LEU A 1098 11.63 -47.80 -0.54
C LEU A 1098 10.40 -48.71 -0.66
N SER A 1099 9.54 -48.46 -1.64
CA SER A 1099 8.39 -49.29 -1.96
C SER A 1099 8.35 -49.72 -3.41
N VAL A 1100 7.62 -50.82 -3.66
CA VAL A 1100 7.27 -51.30 -4.99
C VAL A 1100 5.77 -51.54 -5.02
N GLY A 1101 5.09 -51.06 -6.06
CA GLY A 1101 3.64 -51.19 -6.20
C GLY A 1101 3.19 -51.47 -7.63
N TYR A 1102 1.88 -51.70 -7.78
CA TYR A 1102 1.23 -51.94 -9.04
C TYR A 1102 -0.18 -51.35 -9.05
N ASN A 1103 -0.38 -50.35 -9.92
CA ASN A 1103 -1.68 -49.77 -10.23
C ASN A 1103 -2.30 -50.52 -11.42
N ALA A 1104 -3.32 -51.34 -11.15
CA ALA A 1104 -4.00 -52.16 -12.16
C ALA A 1104 -4.80 -51.34 -13.17
N THR A 1105 -5.33 -50.19 -12.73
CA THR A 1105 -6.01 -49.16 -13.53
C THR A 1105 -5.52 -47.79 -13.08
N GLY A 1106 -5.82 -46.72 -13.82
CA GLY A 1106 -5.41 -45.38 -13.43
C GLY A 1106 -5.97 -44.25 -14.28
N PHE A 1107 -5.77 -43.00 -13.83
CA PHE A 1107 -6.31 -41.80 -14.47
C PHE A 1107 -5.54 -40.51 -14.14
N ARG A 1108 -5.90 -39.44 -14.86
CA ARG A 1108 -5.63 -38.02 -14.54
C ARG A 1108 -6.98 -37.31 -14.48
N GLY A 1109 -7.20 -36.45 -13.50
CA GLY A 1109 -8.48 -35.74 -13.30
C GLY A 1109 -8.29 -34.22 -13.18
N ASP A 1110 -9.39 -33.53 -12.85
CA ASP A 1110 -9.45 -32.08 -12.64
C ASP A 1110 -8.46 -31.59 -11.56
N THR A 1111 -7.94 -30.37 -11.73
CA THR A 1111 -6.88 -29.79 -10.88
C THR A 1111 -7.36 -29.33 -9.50
N ASP A 1112 -8.60 -28.87 -9.37
CA ASP A 1112 -9.21 -28.51 -8.06
C ASP A 1112 -9.51 -29.79 -7.23
N LEU A 1113 -9.61 -30.93 -7.91
CA LEU A 1113 -9.97 -32.22 -7.30
C LEU A 1113 -8.78 -33.17 -7.09
N THR A 1114 -7.72 -33.12 -7.90
CA THR A 1114 -6.64 -34.12 -7.89
C THR A 1114 -5.27 -33.58 -7.45
N GLY A 1115 -4.64 -34.28 -6.48
CA GLY A 1115 -3.28 -33.95 -6.04
C GLY A 1115 -2.63 -34.97 -5.09
N TYR A 1116 -3.42 -35.62 -4.21
CA TYR A 1116 -2.86 -36.38 -3.07
C TYR A 1116 -2.17 -37.71 -3.46
N GLU A 1117 -2.86 -38.61 -4.18
CA GLU A 1117 -2.37 -39.97 -4.43
C GLU A 1117 -1.89 -40.20 -5.87
N TYR A 1118 -0.94 -41.13 -6.06
CA TYR A 1118 -0.42 -41.50 -7.37
C TYR A 1118 -1.36 -42.46 -8.12
N THR A 1119 -2.18 -41.91 -9.01
CA THR A 1119 -3.27 -42.63 -9.70
C THR A 1119 -2.92 -43.16 -11.09
N GLN A 1120 -1.68 -43.08 -11.57
CA GLN A 1120 -1.33 -43.56 -12.92
C GLN A 1120 -1.22 -45.10 -12.99
N GLN A 1121 -1.72 -45.72 -14.07
CA GLN A 1121 -1.65 -47.18 -14.28
C GLN A 1121 -0.20 -47.67 -14.52
N GLY A 1122 0.13 -48.85 -14.02
CA GLY A 1122 1.40 -49.55 -14.28
C GLY A 1122 2.09 -50.07 -13.01
N ALA A 1123 3.23 -50.74 -13.18
CA ALA A 1123 4.08 -51.15 -12.06
C ALA A 1123 4.97 -49.97 -11.65
N PHE A 1124 5.01 -49.59 -10.37
CA PHE A 1124 5.82 -48.48 -9.90
C PHE A 1124 6.79 -48.84 -8.78
N ILE A 1125 7.85 -48.04 -8.64
CA ILE A 1125 8.83 -48.09 -7.55
C ILE A 1125 8.90 -46.68 -6.99
N ARG A 1126 8.65 -46.51 -5.68
CA ARG A 1126 8.72 -45.21 -5.01
C ARG A 1126 9.82 -45.22 -3.94
N LEU A 1127 10.57 -44.12 -3.84
CA LEU A 1127 11.57 -43.86 -2.81
C LEU A 1127 11.14 -42.62 -2.04
N ARG A 1128 11.20 -42.66 -0.70
CA ARG A 1128 11.07 -41.47 0.17
C ARG A 1128 12.25 -41.47 1.15
N PHE A 1129 13.06 -40.42 1.12
CA PHE A 1129 14.22 -40.23 1.99
C PHE A 1129 14.17 -38.86 2.63
N LYS A 1130 14.06 -38.81 3.96
CA LYS A 1130 14.27 -37.58 4.74
C LYS A 1130 15.73 -37.48 5.16
N PHE A 1131 16.23 -36.27 5.31
CA PHE A 1131 17.56 -36.02 5.86
C PHE A 1131 17.59 -34.77 6.72
N ASP A 1132 18.58 -34.76 7.60
CA ASP A 1132 18.84 -33.85 8.72
C ASP A 1132 20.35 -33.50 8.73
N GLU A 1133 20.76 -32.50 9.51
CA GLU A 1133 22.17 -32.11 9.67
C GLU A 1133 23.05 -33.28 10.18
N ASP A 1134 22.50 -34.12 11.07
CA ASP A 1134 23.16 -35.30 11.64
C ASP A 1134 23.69 -36.27 10.57
N LEU A 1135 23.03 -36.37 9.41
CA LEU A 1135 23.48 -37.21 8.28
C LEU A 1135 24.86 -36.79 7.74
N PHE A 1136 25.24 -35.52 7.89
CA PHE A 1136 26.48 -34.94 7.39
C PHE A 1136 27.56 -34.80 8.47
N ILE A 1137 27.20 -34.94 9.75
CA ILE A 1137 28.16 -34.97 10.85
C ILE A 1137 28.94 -36.29 10.79
N ARG A 1138 30.27 -36.20 10.85
CA ARG A 1138 31.12 -37.37 11.08
C ARG A 1138 31.00 -37.81 12.54
N GLU A 1139 30.13 -38.78 12.81
CA GLU A 1139 30.14 -39.49 14.09
C GLU A 1139 31.48 -40.22 14.31
N ASP A 1140 32.31 -39.72 15.23
CA ASP A 1140 33.08 -40.61 16.09
C ASP A 1140 32.09 -41.24 17.09
N ALA A 1141 31.90 -42.55 16.96
CA ALA A 1141 30.69 -43.25 17.37
C ALA A 1141 30.30 -43.10 18.85
N ARG A 1142 29.06 -42.63 19.11
CA ARG A 1142 28.43 -42.67 20.44
C ARG A 1142 27.05 -43.33 20.45
N TYR A 1143 27.11 -44.66 20.34
CA TYR A 1143 26.42 -45.63 21.19
C TYR A 1143 24.93 -45.39 21.54
N ARG A 1144 24.06 -46.25 20.99
CA ARG A 1144 22.67 -46.44 21.45
C ARG A 1144 22.62 -46.87 22.93
N ASP A 1145 21.84 -46.17 23.76
CA ASP A 1145 21.32 -46.73 25.01
C ASP A 1145 19.82 -46.40 25.20
N PRO A 1146 18.90 -47.39 25.12
CA PRO A 1146 17.47 -47.17 25.28
C PRO A 1146 17.06 -47.18 26.77
N VAL A 1147 17.17 -46.03 27.44
CA VAL A 1147 16.80 -45.86 28.85
C VAL A 1147 15.32 -46.25 29.06
N ARG A 1148 15.09 -47.15 30.01
CA ARG A 1148 13.77 -47.71 30.34
C ARG A 1148 12.88 -46.72 31.09
N ALA A 1149 11.57 -46.81 30.86
CA ALA A 1149 10.58 -46.17 31.72
C ALA A 1149 10.54 -46.79 33.12
N GLY A 1150 10.25 -45.99 34.15
CA GLY A 1150 9.94 -46.52 35.49
C GLY A 1150 10.07 -45.56 36.67
N ALA A 1151 9.13 -44.61 36.83
CA ALA A 1151 8.69 -44.11 38.13
C ALA A 1151 7.38 -43.31 38.04
N THR A 1152 6.42 -43.66 38.89
CA THR A 1152 5.29 -42.86 39.39
C THR A 1152 5.24 -43.09 40.91
N PRO A 1153 4.60 -42.23 41.71
CA PRO A 1153 3.81 -41.04 41.37
C PRO A 1153 4.61 -39.74 41.33
#